data_AF-A0AAP0EMM8-F1
#
_entry.id   AF-A0AAP0EMM8-F1
#
_cell.length_a   1.000
_cell.length_b   1.000
_cell.length_c   1.000
_cell.angle_alpha   90.00
_cell.angle_beta   90.00
_cell.angle_gamma   90.00
#
_symmetry.space_group_name_H-M   'P 1'
#
loop_
_entity.id
_entity.type
_entity.pdbx_description
1 polymer ?
#
loop_
_entity_poly.entity_id
_entity_poly.type
_entity_poly.pdbx_seq_one_letter_code
_entity_poly.pdbx_strand_id
1 'polypeptide(L)'
;MLWITLLANLFVSWFLAAADATTLPLQITKEGCQDKCGNVSIPYPFGVGDDPICYYGEAKFKLVCNTTFDPPLLFTEGDNSTPIMDISLSQGQLTLLLWISRQCHTINGTVTNDWFYLWLNLTDGYKVSNTRNKFIAIGCDTWAILRDESGKSYQTGCISYCTDVHSVIDGSCTGIGCCETTIPKGVDSIYIKFASRYNHSKSWNFSRCSYAFLADIQWFKFYVSDLWDFPNRVKYNHIYPDNGQNLPAPPVVVDWGIGSLTCKEALQANPKQYACGRNTNCSDSENAPGYHCLCKQGFEGNPYLLDGCQDVDECADPEKHSCVKSCNNTEGGYNCYCPSGYDGNGVNATKGGSGCTPFKKGFPLTQLILGTSFGVLLVLIGSSVLFWALQKRKLMKSREKFFRQNGGMFLRQQLSSHDHSVETVKIFTSEELKRATDNYNEHHILGQGGYGTVYKGILSDNRVVAIKKSKHKNSLSWSKRLRIASKRYRALAYLHSTASQPIIHRDVKSTNILLDDNYIAKVSDFGASRLFAFDQTQLSTLVQGTMGYLDPEYMHTSLLTDKSDVYSFGVVLVELLTARKVLSFEEPEEQRNLAMYFLSSMKENRLIELLDQIVVDEGDLGEIHEVANLARQCLRLHGEERPTMKEVAMELLVLQKHAWMEQEPEETIHLPGEISLPTHETD
;
A
#
# COMPACT_ATOMS: atom_id res chain seq x y z
N MET A 1 65.63 12.76 5.28
CA MET A 1 64.32 12.18 4.92
C MET A 1 64.42 10.65 4.91
N LEU A 2 64.73 10.03 6.05
CA LEU A 2 64.98 8.56 6.14
C LEU A 2 64.76 7.96 7.55
N TRP A 3 64.29 8.78 8.52
CA TRP A 3 64.07 8.37 9.91
C TRP A 3 62.59 8.35 10.33
N ILE A 4 61.69 8.92 9.51
CA ILE A 4 60.24 8.94 9.77
C ILE A 4 59.55 7.66 9.26
N THR A 5 60.13 7.00 8.26
CA THR A 5 59.62 5.74 7.68
C THR A 5 59.91 4.49 8.51
N LEU A 6 60.84 4.56 9.47
CA LEU A 6 61.26 3.41 10.28
C LEU A 6 60.42 3.23 11.57
N LEU A 7 59.88 4.32 12.12
CA LEU A 7 58.95 4.26 13.26
C LEU A 7 57.52 3.87 12.86
N ALA A 8 57.12 4.14 11.61
CA ALA A 8 55.80 3.75 11.10
C ALA A 8 55.63 2.23 10.95
N ASN A 9 56.71 1.49 10.68
CA ASN A 9 56.66 0.04 10.46
C ASN A 9 56.77 -0.81 11.74
N LEU A 10 57.11 -0.22 12.90
CA LEU A 10 57.14 -0.93 14.18
C LEU A 10 55.80 -0.88 14.94
N PHE A 11 54.92 0.06 14.63
CA PHE A 11 53.57 0.13 15.22
C PHE A 11 52.53 -0.74 14.51
N VAL A 12 52.81 -1.20 13.28
CA VAL A 12 51.89 -2.07 12.50
C VAL A 12 52.04 -3.55 12.87
N SER A 13 53.18 -3.96 13.45
CA SER A 13 53.46 -5.35 13.82
C SER A 13 52.90 -5.80 15.19
N TRP A 14 52.06 -4.99 15.84
CA TRP A 14 51.44 -5.32 17.14
C TRP A 14 49.89 -5.39 17.12
N PHE A 15 49.27 -5.26 15.95
CA PHE A 15 47.81 -5.41 15.75
C PHE A 15 47.44 -6.39 14.63
N LEU A 16 48.34 -7.32 14.29
CA LEU A 16 48.03 -8.51 13.47
C LEU A 16 48.20 -9.79 14.29
N ALA A 17 47.56 -9.77 15.47
CA ALA A 17 47.08 -10.96 16.16
C ALA A 17 45.59 -10.71 16.48
N ALA A 18 44.80 -10.42 15.43
CA ALA A 18 43.39 -10.71 15.50
C ALA A 18 43.30 -12.22 15.76
N ALA A 19 42.67 -12.61 16.86
CA ALA A 19 42.36 -14.01 17.06
C ALA A 19 41.50 -14.46 15.88
N ASP A 20 41.92 -15.52 15.19
CA ASP A 20 40.92 -16.39 14.57
C ASP A 20 40.04 -16.85 15.72
N ALA A 21 38.88 -16.20 15.85
CA ALA A 21 37.77 -16.75 16.58
C ALA A 21 37.36 -17.99 15.77
N THR A 22 37.99 -19.12 16.10
CA THR A 22 37.52 -20.43 15.68
C THR A 22 36.11 -20.55 16.21
N THR A 23 35.14 -20.24 15.36
CA THR A 23 33.73 -20.50 15.62
C THR A 23 33.63 -21.99 15.88
N LEU A 24 33.45 -22.35 17.15
CA LEU A 24 33.22 -23.74 17.52
C LEU A 24 32.00 -24.19 16.69
N PRO A 25 32.11 -25.28 15.91
CA PRO A 25 31.01 -25.70 15.07
C PRO A 25 29.79 -25.92 15.97
N LEU A 26 28.65 -25.32 15.59
CA LEU A 26 27.40 -25.43 16.34
C LEU A 26 27.15 -26.91 16.66
N GLN A 27 27.07 -27.21 17.96
CA GLN A 27 27.01 -28.58 18.43
C GLN A 27 25.68 -29.21 17.99
N ILE A 28 25.73 -30.15 17.04
CA ILE A 28 24.53 -30.83 16.52
C ILE A 28 24.24 -32.16 17.22
N THR A 29 25.22 -32.78 17.88
CA THR A 29 25.08 -34.01 18.67
C THR A 29 25.61 -33.85 20.09
N LYS A 30 25.29 -34.78 20.98
CA LYS A 30 25.96 -34.88 22.29
C LYS A 30 27.42 -35.25 22.13
N GLU A 31 28.26 -34.85 23.09
CA GLU A 31 29.69 -35.17 23.10
C GLU A 31 29.93 -36.69 23.01
N GLY A 32 30.88 -37.10 22.16
CA GLY A 32 31.20 -38.51 21.90
C GLY A 32 30.32 -39.21 20.88
N CYS A 33 29.23 -38.58 20.39
CA CYS A 33 28.30 -39.19 19.45
C CYS A 33 28.60 -38.82 17.98
N GLN A 34 28.45 -39.79 17.08
CA GLN A 34 28.66 -39.64 15.65
C GLN A 34 27.67 -38.63 15.04
N ASP A 35 28.19 -37.62 14.34
CA ASP A 35 27.44 -36.47 13.80
C ASP A 35 27.11 -36.58 12.30
N LYS A 36 27.71 -37.55 11.58
CA LYS A 36 27.49 -37.79 10.15
C LYS A 36 27.56 -39.27 9.77
N CYS A 37 26.81 -39.66 8.74
CA CYS A 37 26.96 -40.93 8.03
C CYS A 37 27.02 -40.66 6.52
N GLY A 38 28.16 -40.95 5.90
CA GLY A 38 28.42 -40.55 4.52
C GLY A 38 28.24 -39.04 4.34
N ASN A 39 27.28 -38.64 3.51
CA ASN A 39 26.94 -37.24 3.26
C ASN A 39 25.81 -36.69 4.15
N VAL A 40 25.22 -37.50 5.03
CA VAL A 40 24.03 -37.14 5.82
C VAL A 40 24.46 -36.71 7.23
N SER A 41 24.03 -35.52 7.65
CA SER A 41 24.20 -35.05 9.03
C SER A 41 23.18 -35.72 9.96
N ILE A 42 23.61 -36.08 11.16
CA ILE A 42 22.81 -36.77 12.18
C ILE A 42 22.68 -35.83 13.38
N PRO A 43 21.70 -34.93 13.42
CA PRO A 43 21.49 -34.08 14.58
C PRO A 43 20.66 -34.78 15.66
N TYR A 44 20.98 -34.55 16.93
CA TYR A 44 20.12 -34.96 18.05
C TYR A 44 18.71 -34.35 17.87
N PRO A 45 17.58 -35.07 18.05
CA PRO A 45 17.38 -36.27 18.84
C PRO A 45 17.84 -37.58 18.20
N PHE A 46 18.24 -37.58 16.92
CA PHE A 46 18.71 -38.78 16.23
C PHE A 46 20.16 -39.11 16.63
N GLY A 47 20.50 -40.40 16.58
CA GLY A 47 21.86 -40.86 16.87
C GLY A 47 22.13 -42.26 16.32
N VAL A 48 23.41 -42.55 16.09
CA VAL A 48 23.91 -43.86 15.64
C VAL A 48 24.71 -44.52 16.76
N GLY A 49 24.56 -45.83 16.89
CA GLY A 49 25.24 -46.66 17.89
C GLY A 49 24.33 -47.11 19.03
N ASP A 50 24.86 -47.99 19.88
CA ASP A 50 24.10 -48.61 20.99
C ASP A 50 24.16 -47.82 22.30
N ASP A 51 24.89 -46.69 22.36
CA ASP A 51 24.91 -45.85 23.55
C ASP A 51 23.61 -45.02 23.64
N PRO A 52 22.76 -45.26 24.67
CA PRO A 52 21.50 -44.56 24.83
C PRO A 52 21.64 -43.07 25.15
N ILE A 53 22.86 -42.55 25.37
CA ILE A 53 23.04 -41.10 25.42
C ILE A 53 22.87 -40.47 24.03
N CYS A 54 23.23 -41.16 22.95
CA CYS A 54 23.41 -40.53 21.63
C CYS A 54 22.12 -40.23 20.87
N TYR A 55 21.01 -40.85 21.23
CA TYR A 55 19.67 -40.59 20.69
C TYR A 55 18.68 -40.26 21.81
N TYR A 56 17.55 -39.64 21.48
CA TYR A 56 16.45 -39.46 22.43
C TYR A 56 15.77 -40.81 22.65
N GLY A 57 15.42 -41.15 23.90
CA GLY A 57 15.13 -42.52 24.37
C GLY A 57 13.90 -43.27 23.81
N GLU A 58 13.41 -42.91 22.62
CA GLU A 58 12.46 -43.67 21.82
C GLU A 58 13.19 -44.37 20.66
N ALA A 59 12.87 -45.64 20.39
CA ALA A 59 13.57 -46.46 19.39
C ALA A 59 13.61 -45.81 17.99
N LYS A 60 12.57 -45.05 17.61
CA LYS A 60 12.48 -44.37 16.30
C LYS A 60 13.63 -43.40 16.01
N PHE A 61 14.32 -42.88 17.04
CA PHE A 61 15.46 -41.97 16.87
C PHE A 61 16.82 -42.68 16.80
N LYS A 62 16.87 -43.99 17.05
CA LYS A 62 18.08 -44.79 16.85
C LYS A 62 18.22 -45.14 15.38
N LEU A 63 19.35 -44.76 14.80
CA LEU A 63 19.68 -44.94 13.40
C LEU A 63 20.87 -45.89 13.22
N VAL A 64 20.99 -46.46 12.03
CA VAL A 64 22.08 -47.37 11.64
C VAL A 64 22.86 -46.75 10.48
N CYS A 65 24.14 -46.48 10.69
CA CYS A 65 25.05 -46.10 9.60
C CYS A 65 25.67 -47.36 8.99
N ASN A 66 25.22 -47.76 7.80
CA ASN A 66 25.73 -48.93 7.12
C ASN A 66 26.95 -48.58 6.25
N THR A 67 28.11 -49.06 6.67
CA THR A 67 29.42 -48.85 6.05
C THR A 67 29.76 -49.84 4.93
N THR A 68 28.84 -50.75 4.56
CA THR A 68 29.01 -51.59 3.36
C THR A 68 28.82 -50.81 2.05
N PHE A 69 28.31 -49.58 2.14
CA PHE A 69 28.13 -48.67 1.01
C PHE A 69 29.27 -47.65 0.95
N ASP A 70 29.60 -47.22 -0.26
CA ASP A 70 30.55 -46.14 -0.50
C ASP A 70 29.88 -45.01 -1.33
N PRO A 71 29.61 -43.84 -0.72
CA PRO A 71 29.76 -43.51 0.69
C PRO A 71 28.76 -44.28 1.60
N PRO A 72 29.01 -44.39 2.92
CA PRO A 72 28.10 -45.03 3.86
C PRO A 72 26.69 -44.43 3.83
N LEU A 73 25.68 -45.29 4.03
CA LEU A 73 24.27 -44.90 3.99
C LEU A 73 23.59 -45.07 5.35
N LEU A 74 22.68 -44.13 5.66
CA LEU A 74 21.98 -44.05 6.93
C LEU A 74 20.58 -44.68 6.83
N PHE A 75 20.17 -45.46 7.82
CA PHE A 75 18.87 -46.14 7.87
C PHE A 75 18.23 -46.02 9.27
N THR A 76 16.93 -46.28 9.39
CA THR A 76 16.28 -46.48 10.70
C THR A 76 16.63 -47.83 11.30
N GLU A 77 16.58 -47.97 12.63
CA GLU A 77 16.82 -49.28 13.27
C GLU A 77 15.81 -50.34 12.77
N GLY A 78 16.34 -51.46 12.26
CA GLY A 78 15.54 -52.58 11.75
C GLY A 78 15.21 -52.51 10.25
N ASP A 79 15.47 -51.39 9.57
CA ASP A 79 15.39 -51.31 8.10
C ASP A 79 16.78 -51.24 7.48
N ASN A 80 16.92 -51.85 6.30
CA ASN A 80 18.08 -51.75 5.43
C ASN A 80 17.69 -51.31 4.00
N SER A 81 16.42 -51.03 3.72
CA SER A 81 15.91 -50.85 2.35
C SER A 81 15.61 -49.40 1.96
N THR A 82 15.31 -48.54 2.93
CA THR A 82 14.95 -47.13 2.73
C THR A 82 16.03 -46.21 3.33
N PRO A 83 17.03 -45.76 2.54
CA PRO A 83 18.08 -44.89 3.05
C PRO A 83 17.53 -43.50 3.35
N ILE A 84 17.98 -42.94 4.46
CA ILE A 84 17.75 -41.57 4.91
C ILE A 84 18.72 -40.66 4.14
N MET A 85 18.20 -39.60 3.53
CA MET A 85 18.95 -38.63 2.75
C MET A 85 19.18 -37.31 3.48
N ASP A 86 18.24 -36.91 4.33
CA ASP A 86 18.27 -35.63 5.05
C ASP A 86 17.39 -35.69 6.31
N ILE A 87 17.76 -34.91 7.33
CA ILE A 87 17.07 -34.80 8.63
C ILE A 87 16.91 -33.32 8.98
N SER A 88 15.67 -32.82 8.92
CA SER A 88 15.33 -31.41 9.14
C SER A 88 14.65 -31.22 10.51
N LEU A 89 15.42 -30.71 11.48
CA LEU A 89 14.90 -30.41 12.83
C LEU A 89 13.83 -29.31 12.81
N SER A 90 14.07 -28.23 12.07
CA SER A 90 13.20 -27.04 12.05
C SER A 90 11.83 -27.27 11.42
N GLN A 91 11.74 -28.25 10.49
CA GLN A 91 10.50 -28.63 9.83
C GLN A 91 9.87 -29.90 10.45
N GLY A 92 10.56 -30.58 11.37
CA GLY A 92 10.08 -31.85 11.91
C GLY A 92 10.06 -32.99 10.89
N GLN A 93 10.95 -32.94 9.91
CA GLN A 93 10.91 -33.76 8.69
C GLN A 93 12.16 -34.61 8.51
N LEU A 94 12.00 -35.73 7.80
CA LEU A 94 13.06 -36.66 7.43
C LEU A 94 12.80 -37.16 6.00
N THR A 95 13.84 -37.20 5.17
CA THR A 95 13.70 -37.59 3.74
C THR A 95 14.24 -39.00 3.53
N LEU A 96 13.39 -39.92 3.04
CA LEU A 96 13.72 -41.30 2.70
C LEU A 96 13.79 -41.47 1.17
N LEU A 97 14.60 -42.40 0.66
CA LEU A 97 14.39 -42.91 -0.72
C LEU A 97 13.51 -44.16 -0.67
N LEU A 98 12.33 -44.09 -1.30
CA LEU A 98 11.40 -45.22 -1.40
C LEU A 98 11.38 -45.78 -2.81
N TRP A 99 11.21 -47.10 -2.95
CA TRP A 99 11.16 -47.76 -4.26
C TRP A 99 9.81 -47.54 -4.93
N ILE A 100 9.79 -47.39 -6.26
CA ILE A 100 8.51 -47.33 -6.99
C ILE A 100 7.85 -48.70 -7.12
N SER A 101 6.51 -48.73 -7.17
CA SER A 101 5.77 -49.94 -7.56
C SER A 101 5.66 -50.03 -9.09
N ARG A 102 5.73 -51.25 -9.63
CA ARG A 102 5.64 -51.58 -11.05
C ARG A 102 4.72 -52.77 -11.28
N GLN A 103 3.92 -52.75 -12.35
CA GLN A 103 3.21 -53.93 -12.86
C GLN A 103 3.22 -53.93 -14.39
N CYS A 104 4.02 -54.81 -15.00
CA CYS A 104 4.07 -54.98 -16.45
C CYS A 104 3.12 -56.09 -16.93
N HIS A 105 2.52 -55.91 -18.11
CA HIS A 105 1.49 -56.81 -18.64
C HIS A 105 1.77 -57.25 -20.09
N THR A 106 1.22 -58.40 -20.48
CA THR A 106 1.32 -58.94 -21.85
C THR A 106 0.33 -58.26 -22.80
N ILE A 107 0.44 -58.54 -24.11
CA ILE A 107 -0.52 -58.09 -25.13
C ILE A 107 -1.97 -58.54 -24.86
N ASN A 108 -2.14 -59.65 -24.13
CA ASN A 108 -3.45 -60.17 -23.71
C ASN A 108 -3.93 -59.58 -22.38
N GLY A 109 -3.18 -58.65 -21.79
CA GLY A 109 -3.50 -58.01 -20.51
C GLY A 109 -3.21 -58.85 -19.27
N THR A 110 -2.54 -60.00 -19.41
CA THR A 110 -2.11 -60.79 -18.24
C THR A 110 -0.90 -60.13 -17.58
N VAL A 111 -0.90 -60.06 -16.25
CA VAL A 111 0.26 -59.58 -15.48
C VAL A 111 1.45 -60.53 -15.73
N THR A 112 2.61 -59.95 -16.06
CA THR A 112 3.86 -60.69 -16.25
C THR A 112 4.53 -60.96 -14.89
N ASN A 113 5.61 -61.75 -14.85
CA ASN A 113 6.43 -61.87 -13.64
C ASN A 113 7.23 -60.59 -13.32
N ASP A 114 7.18 -59.56 -14.17
CA ASP A 114 7.81 -58.26 -13.92
C ASP A 114 6.83 -57.32 -13.18
N TRP A 115 6.71 -57.57 -11.87
CA TRP A 115 5.97 -56.73 -10.94
C TRP A 115 6.74 -56.57 -9.64
N PHE A 116 6.56 -55.42 -8.99
CA PHE A 116 7.04 -55.11 -7.66
C PHE A 116 6.03 -54.18 -6.99
N TYR A 117 5.62 -54.48 -5.76
CA TYR A 117 4.72 -53.62 -4.99
C TYR A 117 5.46 -53.10 -3.77
N LEU A 118 5.56 -51.79 -3.65
CA LEU A 118 6.08 -51.16 -2.44
C LEU A 118 5.15 -51.51 -1.29
N TRP A 119 5.75 -52.10 -0.26
CA TRP A 119 5.17 -52.31 1.05
C TRP A 119 6.14 -51.75 2.08
N LEU A 120 5.68 -50.80 2.89
CA LEU A 120 6.46 -50.17 3.94
C LEU A 120 5.56 -49.85 5.13
N ASN A 121 6.01 -50.22 6.33
CA ASN A 121 5.40 -49.76 7.58
C ASN A 121 6.38 -48.80 8.27
N LEU A 122 5.96 -47.55 8.47
CA LEU A 122 6.79 -46.54 9.12
C LEU A 122 6.77 -46.76 10.63
N THR A 123 7.95 -46.96 11.23
CA THR A 123 8.11 -47.27 12.67
C THR A 123 7.42 -46.27 13.58
N ASP A 124 6.89 -46.74 14.71
CA ASP A 124 6.02 -46.05 15.69
C ASP A 124 6.34 -44.56 15.96
N GLY A 125 5.87 -43.68 15.07
CA GLY A 125 5.97 -42.23 15.23
C GLY A 125 6.07 -41.44 13.93
N TYR A 126 6.64 -42.01 12.87
CA TYR A 126 6.70 -41.36 11.56
C TYR A 126 5.33 -41.38 10.86
N LYS A 127 5.03 -40.35 10.07
CA LYS A 127 3.88 -40.29 9.15
C LYS A 127 4.31 -39.74 7.79
N VAL A 128 3.70 -40.21 6.70
CA VAL A 128 3.92 -39.65 5.37
C VAL A 128 3.47 -38.19 5.36
N SER A 129 4.34 -37.27 4.94
CA SER A 129 4.03 -35.85 4.95
C SER A 129 2.98 -35.51 3.88
N ASN A 130 1.82 -35.04 4.32
CA ASN A 130 0.65 -34.81 3.48
C ASN A 130 0.75 -33.51 2.64
N THR A 131 1.71 -32.64 2.95
CA THR A 131 1.95 -31.35 2.28
C THR A 131 3.17 -31.38 1.37
N ARG A 132 4.17 -32.21 1.70
CA ARG A 132 5.42 -32.34 0.94
C ARG A 132 5.38 -33.42 -0.14
N ASN A 133 4.50 -34.43 -0.04
CA ASN A 133 4.44 -35.52 -1.01
C ASN A 133 3.15 -35.53 -1.82
N LYS A 134 3.23 -36.17 -2.99
CA LYS A 134 2.08 -36.57 -3.81
C LYS A 134 2.16 -38.06 -4.15
N PHE A 135 1.01 -38.70 -4.33
CA PHE A 135 0.89 -40.05 -4.86
C PHE A 135 0.67 -39.98 -6.37
N ILE A 136 1.51 -40.65 -7.15
CA ILE A 136 1.53 -40.55 -8.61
C ILE A 136 1.35 -41.93 -9.21
N ALA A 137 0.58 -42.02 -10.29
CA ALA A 137 0.45 -43.21 -11.13
C ALA A 137 0.77 -42.85 -12.60
N ILE A 138 1.58 -43.69 -13.24
CA ILE A 138 1.96 -43.58 -14.66
C ILE A 138 1.47 -44.84 -15.38
N GLY A 139 0.89 -44.64 -16.57
CA GLY A 139 0.38 -45.70 -17.42
C GLY A 139 -1.03 -45.40 -17.94
N CYS A 140 -1.44 -46.14 -18.97
CA CYS A 140 -2.78 -46.08 -19.55
C CYS A 140 -3.62 -47.29 -19.11
N ASP A 141 -4.90 -47.07 -18.81
CA ASP A 141 -5.82 -48.08 -18.23
C ASP A 141 -5.30 -48.61 -16.88
N THR A 142 -4.75 -47.68 -16.08
CA THR A 142 -4.01 -47.92 -14.85
C THR A 142 -4.78 -47.34 -13.66
N TRP A 143 -5.16 -48.20 -12.72
CA TRP A 143 -5.71 -47.81 -11.43
C TRP A 143 -4.69 -48.17 -10.35
N ALA A 144 -3.90 -47.19 -9.89
CA ALA A 144 -3.04 -47.40 -8.72
C ALA A 144 -3.84 -47.10 -7.45
N ILE A 145 -3.76 -47.97 -6.45
CA ILE A 145 -4.48 -47.85 -5.18
C ILE A 145 -3.46 -47.95 -4.06
N LEU A 146 -3.32 -46.86 -3.30
CA LEU A 146 -2.54 -46.79 -2.08
C LEU A 146 -3.45 -47.12 -0.90
N ARG A 147 -3.04 -48.05 -0.03
CA ARG A 147 -3.80 -48.52 1.12
C ARG A 147 -2.93 -48.54 2.37
N ASP A 148 -3.58 -48.28 3.50
CA ASP A 148 -3.06 -48.55 4.84
C ASP A 148 -3.34 -50.01 5.24
N GLU A 149 -2.31 -50.75 5.64
CA GLU A 149 -2.43 -52.09 6.23
C GLU A 149 -2.53 -52.08 7.77
N SER A 150 -2.29 -50.94 8.44
CA SER A 150 -2.36 -50.82 9.91
C SER A 150 -3.79 -50.90 10.47
N GLY A 151 -4.80 -51.08 9.62
CA GLY A 151 -6.19 -51.34 9.99
C GLY A 151 -7.11 -50.11 10.05
N LYS A 152 -6.64 -48.88 9.77
CA LYS A 152 -7.50 -47.68 9.78
C LYS A 152 -8.35 -47.53 8.52
N SER A 153 -8.29 -48.49 7.60
CA SER A 153 -9.10 -48.57 6.37
C SER A 153 -8.95 -47.38 5.42
N TYR A 154 -7.85 -46.62 5.51
CA TYR A 154 -7.54 -45.60 4.52
C TYR A 154 -7.17 -46.24 3.17
N GLN A 155 -7.83 -45.77 2.11
CA GLN A 155 -7.48 -46.07 0.73
C GLN A 155 -7.60 -44.78 -0.09
N THR A 156 -6.60 -44.49 -0.92
CA THR A 156 -6.73 -43.55 -2.05
C THR A 156 -6.35 -44.27 -3.33
N GLY A 157 -6.59 -43.64 -4.47
CA GLY A 157 -6.07 -44.13 -5.73
C GLY A 157 -5.91 -43.03 -6.75
N CYS A 158 -5.10 -43.33 -7.76
CA CYS A 158 -4.98 -42.52 -8.95
C CYS A 158 -5.32 -43.37 -10.17
N ILE A 159 -6.16 -42.81 -11.04
CA ILE A 159 -6.72 -43.47 -12.21
C ILE A 159 -6.28 -42.71 -13.45
N SER A 160 -5.68 -43.43 -14.40
CA SER A 160 -5.19 -42.88 -15.66
C SER A 160 -5.68 -43.71 -16.86
N TYR A 161 -6.26 -43.03 -17.86
CA TYR A 161 -6.80 -43.65 -19.06
C TYR A 161 -6.27 -42.99 -20.34
N CYS A 162 -5.84 -43.82 -21.28
CA CYS A 162 -5.53 -43.44 -22.64
C CYS A 162 -5.69 -44.64 -23.56
N THR A 163 -6.22 -44.41 -24.77
CA THR A 163 -6.30 -45.41 -25.85
C THR A 163 -5.46 -45.04 -27.07
N ASP A 164 -4.94 -43.81 -27.09
CA ASP A 164 -4.05 -43.27 -28.11
C ASP A 164 -2.93 -42.53 -27.37
N VAL A 165 -1.69 -42.66 -27.83
CA VAL A 165 -0.53 -41.94 -27.29
C VAL A 165 -0.61 -40.45 -27.63
N HIS A 166 -1.25 -40.08 -28.75
CA HIS A 166 -1.39 -38.69 -29.19
C HIS A 166 -2.33 -37.85 -28.30
N SER A 167 -3.14 -38.47 -27.44
CA SER A 167 -3.95 -37.74 -26.45
C SER A 167 -3.18 -37.43 -25.15
N VAL A 168 -1.97 -37.98 -24.99
CA VAL A 168 -1.11 -37.77 -23.82
C VAL A 168 -0.22 -36.55 -24.06
N ILE A 169 -0.12 -35.66 -23.06
CA ILE A 169 0.56 -34.36 -23.19
C ILE A 169 1.69 -34.26 -22.15
N ASP A 170 2.88 -33.86 -22.59
CA ASP A 170 4.04 -33.63 -21.71
C ASP A 170 3.70 -32.64 -20.58
N GLY A 171 4.12 -32.96 -19.36
CA GLY A 171 3.84 -32.15 -18.17
C GLY A 171 2.42 -32.23 -17.62
N SER A 172 1.47 -32.91 -18.29
CA SER A 172 0.10 -33.08 -17.78
C SER A 172 -0.06 -34.39 -17.00
N CYS A 173 -0.50 -34.32 -15.75
CA CYS A 173 -0.73 -35.49 -14.90
C CYS A 173 -2.17 -35.54 -14.33
N THR A 174 -3.15 -35.25 -15.17
CA THR A 174 -4.57 -35.05 -14.78
C THR A 174 -5.49 -36.25 -15.05
N GLY A 175 -4.94 -37.47 -15.18
CA GLY A 175 -5.70 -38.71 -15.47
C GLY A 175 -5.58 -39.23 -16.91
N ILE A 176 -4.66 -38.70 -17.72
CA ILE A 176 -4.38 -39.18 -19.08
C ILE A 176 -2.87 -39.45 -19.20
N GLY A 177 -2.48 -40.73 -19.22
CA GLY A 177 -1.09 -41.19 -19.19
C GLY A 177 -0.42 -41.07 -17.81
N CYS A 178 -0.76 -40.04 -17.06
CA CYS A 178 -0.33 -39.79 -15.69
C CYS A 178 -1.51 -39.27 -14.85
N CYS A 179 -1.54 -39.66 -13.58
CA CYS A 179 -2.44 -39.15 -12.55
C CYS A 179 -1.64 -38.83 -11.29
N GLU A 180 -1.90 -37.69 -10.65
CA GLU A 180 -1.40 -37.38 -9.31
C GLU A 180 -2.54 -37.02 -8.33
N THR A 181 -2.37 -37.37 -7.06
CA THR A 181 -3.34 -37.09 -5.98
C THR A 181 -2.64 -36.83 -4.66
N THR A 182 -3.31 -36.13 -3.75
CA THR A 182 -2.84 -35.85 -2.39
C THR A 182 -2.97 -37.06 -1.47
N ILE A 183 -2.14 -37.10 -0.43
CA ILE A 183 -2.19 -38.09 0.65
C ILE A 183 -2.85 -37.43 1.87
N PRO A 184 -3.76 -38.07 2.62
CA PRO A 184 -4.29 -37.53 3.88
C PRO A 184 -3.27 -37.51 5.02
N LYS A 185 -3.62 -36.80 6.09
CA LYS A 185 -2.87 -36.81 7.35
C LYS A 185 -2.94 -38.19 8.04
N GLY A 186 -1.89 -38.52 8.80
CA GLY A 186 -1.85 -39.69 9.68
C GLY A 186 -1.54 -41.04 9.01
N VAL A 187 -1.10 -41.06 7.75
CA VAL A 187 -0.68 -42.28 7.04
C VAL A 187 0.66 -42.77 7.57
N ASP A 188 0.67 -43.97 8.16
CA ASP A 188 1.86 -44.67 8.69
C ASP A 188 2.28 -45.91 7.91
N SER A 189 1.38 -46.54 7.16
CA SER A 189 1.76 -47.66 6.29
C SER A 189 1.39 -47.40 4.83
N ILE A 190 2.22 -47.93 3.94
CA ILE A 190 2.17 -47.72 2.50
C ILE A 190 2.11 -49.10 1.85
N TYR A 191 0.99 -49.40 1.20
CA TYR A 191 0.90 -50.55 0.31
C TYR A 191 0.21 -50.18 -0.99
N ILE A 192 0.89 -50.41 -2.12
CA ILE A 192 0.42 -50.00 -3.44
C ILE A 192 0.00 -51.23 -4.25
N LYS A 193 -1.23 -51.21 -4.76
CA LYS A 193 -1.79 -52.22 -5.67
C LYS A 193 -2.21 -51.59 -6.99
N PHE A 194 -2.20 -52.39 -8.05
CA PHE A 194 -2.75 -51.98 -9.35
C PHE A 194 -4.05 -52.75 -9.67
N ALA A 195 -4.92 -52.08 -10.41
CA ALA A 195 -6.04 -52.66 -11.13
C ALA A 195 -6.13 -52.04 -12.54
N SER A 196 -6.97 -52.61 -13.38
CA SER A 196 -7.18 -52.21 -14.77
C SER A 196 -8.65 -52.43 -15.13
N ARG A 197 -9.22 -51.62 -16.03
CA ARG A 197 -10.62 -51.74 -16.45
C ARG A 197 -10.79 -52.53 -17.75
N TYR A 198 -9.82 -52.42 -18.66
CA TYR A 198 -9.84 -53.07 -19.97
C TYR A 198 -8.63 -53.99 -20.19
N ASN A 199 -7.99 -54.42 -19.09
CA ASN A 199 -6.78 -55.23 -19.05
C ASN A 199 -5.66 -54.65 -19.94
N HIS A 200 -5.55 -53.32 -20.05
CA HIS A 200 -4.59 -52.60 -20.91
C HIS A 200 -4.60 -52.98 -22.40
N SER A 201 -5.62 -53.71 -22.86
CA SER A 201 -5.70 -54.28 -24.22
C SER A 201 -5.63 -53.24 -25.35
N LYS A 202 -5.98 -51.99 -25.06
CA LYS A 202 -5.94 -50.86 -26.01
C LYS A 202 -4.68 -49.99 -25.92
N SER A 203 -3.85 -50.17 -24.90
CA SER A 203 -2.70 -49.31 -24.61
C SER A 203 -1.34 -50.03 -24.58
N TRP A 204 -1.33 -51.36 -24.55
CA TRP A 204 -0.11 -52.19 -24.45
C TRP A 204 1.02 -51.79 -25.43
N ASN A 205 0.68 -51.41 -26.67
CA ASN A 205 1.67 -51.04 -27.69
C ASN A 205 2.61 -49.90 -27.26
N PHE A 206 2.14 -48.98 -26.41
CA PHE A 206 2.87 -47.78 -25.99
C PHE A 206 2.92 -47.56 -24.47
N SER A 207 2.24 -48.40 -23.68
CA SER A 207 2.16 -48.30 -22.21
C SER A 207 2.19 -49.70 -21.58
N ARG A 208 3.33 -50.42 -21.69
CA ARG A 208 3.47 -51.85 -21.28
C ARG A 208 3.50 -52.10 -19.78
N CYS A 209 3.79 -51.07 -18.99
CA CYS A 209 3.93 -51.17 -17.55
C CYS A 209 3.19 -50.02 -16.87
N SER A 210 2.51 -50.35 -15.78
CA SER A 210 1.96 -49.38 -14.83
C SER A 210 3.00 -49.12 -13.76
N TYR A 211 3.16 -47.85 -13.35
CA TYR A 211 4.01 -47.46 -12.23
C TYR A 211 3.21 -46.65 -11.22
N ALA A 212 3.55 -46.75 -9.94
CA ALA A 212 2.96 -45.91 -8.91
C ALA A 212 3.87 -45.74 -7.71
N PHE A 213 3.92 -44.52 -7.17
CA PHE A 213 4.88 -44.15 -6.13
C PHE A 213 4.47 -42.89 -5.38
N LEU A 214 5.11 -42.70 -4.23
CA LEU A 214 5.13 -41.43 -3.49
C LEU A 214 6.39 -40.68 -3.89
N ALA A 215 6.32 -39.35 -3.98
CA ALA A 215 7.50 -38.50 -4.17
C ALA A 215 7.25 -37.10 -3.57
N ASP A 216 8.32 -36.39 -3.20
CA ASP A 216 8.26 -34.94 -2.95
C ASP A 216 7.63 -34.23 -4.17
N ILE A 217 6.75 -33.27 -3.90
CA ILE A 217 6.00 -32.50 -4.90
C ILE A 217 6.88 -31.91 -6.00
N GLN A 218 8.15 -31.59 -5.73
CA GLN A 218 9.09 -30.99 -6.69
C GLN A 218 9.89 -32.02 -7.51
N TRP A 219 9.93 -33.30 -7.10
CA TRP A 219 10.84 -34.28 -7.70
C TRP A 219 10.39 -34.82 -9.06
N PHE A 220 9.09 -35.06 -9.25
CA PHE A 220 8.58 -35.66 -10.48
C PHE A 220 7.84 -34.68 -11.39
N LYS A 221 8.30 -34.63 -12.65
CA LYS A 221 7.57 -34.09 -13.80
C LYS A 221 7.37 -35.19 -14.84
N PHE A 222 6.13 -35.34 -15.29
CA PHE A 222 5.72 -36.31 -16.30
C PHE A 222 6.10 -35.90 -17.72
N TYR A 223 6.49 -36.88 -18.52
CA TYR A 223 6.68 -36.79 -19.97
C TYR A 223 6.04 -38.00 -20.65
N VAL A 224 5.57 -37.87 -21.89
CA VAL A 224 4.91 -38.96 -22.64
C VAL A 224 5.79 -40.21 -22.73
N SER A 225 7.12 -40.02 -22.80
CA SER A 225 8.11 -41.10 -22.78
C SER A 225 8.08 -41.99 -21.54
N ASP A 226 7.52 -41.51 -20.42
CA ASP A 226 7.42 -42.30 -19.19
C ASP A 226 6.54 -43.56 -19.35
N LEU A 227 5.64 -43.58 -20.33
CA LEU A 227 4.80 -44.74 -20.62
C LEU A 227 5.62 -45.96 -21.11
N TRP A 228 6.83 -45.75 -21.63
CA TRP A 228 7.70 -46.82 -22.12
C TRP A 228 9.15 -46.80 -21.61
N ASP A 229 9.64 -45.69 -21.03
CA ASP A 229 11.05 -45.51 -20.66
C ASP A 229 11.27 -44.88 -19.26
N PHE A 230 10.24 -44.77 -18.41
CA PHE A 230 10.32 -44.09 -17.11
C PHE A 230 11.52 -44.51 -16.23
N PRO A 231 11.82 -45.82 -16.03
CA PRO A 231 12.96 -46.24 -15.22
C PRO A 231 14.33 -45.78 -15.75
N ASN A 232 14.48 -45.63 -17.07
CA ASN A 232 15.74 -45.20 -17.69
C ASN A 232 15.88 -43.68 -17.74
N ARG A 233 14.76 -42.94 -17.82
CA ARG A 233 14.75 -41.47 -17.79
C ARG A 233 15.10 -40.95 -16.40
N VAL A 234 14.53 -41.53 -15.36
CA VAL A 234 14.65 -41.03 -13.98
C VAL A 234 15.77 -41.75 -13.24
N LYS A 235 17.01 -41.48 -13.67
CA LYS A 235 18.21 -42.06 -13.07
C LYS A 235 18.51 -41.43 -11.71
N TYR A 236 18.57 -42.26 -10.69
CA TYR A 236 19.20 -41.95 -9.40
C TYR A 236 20.13 -43.11 -9.02
N ASN A 237 21.06 -42.87 -8.08
CA ASN A 237 22.13 -43.83 -7.77
C ASN A 237 21.58 -45.22 -7.39
N HIS A 238 22.19 -46.26 -7.94
CA HIS A 238 21.87 -47.66 -7.69
C HIS A 238 22.27 -48.04 -6.25
N ILE A 239 21.31 -48.10 -5.34
CA ILE A 239 21.60 -48.33 -3.91
C ILE A 239 21.43 -49.80 -3.49
N TYR A 240 20.60 -50.62 -4.17
CA TYR A 240 20.49 -52.06 -3.88
C TYR A 240 20.45 -52.95 -5.14
N PRO A 241 21.13 -54.12 -5.13
CA PRO A 241 21.27 -54.98 -6.31
C PRO A 241 20.26 -56.15 -6.39
N ASP A 242 19.33 -56.31 -5.43
CA ASP A 242 18.47 -57.50 -5.40
C ASP A 242 17.50 -57.56 -6.58
N ASN A 243 17.49 -58.70 -7.27
CA ASN A 243 16.73 -59.01 -8.48
C ASN A 243 17.10 -58.22 -9.76
N GLY A 244 18.13 -57.36 -9.75
CA GLY A 244 18.68 -56.72 -10.95
C GLY A 244 17.73 -55.76 -11.69
N GLN A 245 16.67 -55.28 -11.02
CA GLN A 245 15.73 -54.32 -11.59
C GLN A 245 16.14 -52.89 -11.25
N ASN A 246 16.68 -52.17 -12.23
CA ASN A 246 17.00 -50.74 -12.10
C ASN A 246 15.72 -49.90 -12.02
N LEU A 247 15.11 -49.81 -10.84
CA LEU A 247 13.97 -48.96 -10.54
C LEU A 247 14.42 -47.65 -9.89
N PRO A 248 13.84 -46.50 -10.28
CA PRO A 248 14.04 -45.23 -9.56
C PRO A 248 13.61 -45.35 -8.10
N ALA A 249 14.29 -44.58 -7.23
CA ALA A 249 13.92 -44.42 -5.83
C ALA A 249 13.63 -42.93 -5.55
N PRO A 250 12.37 -42.45 -5.67
CA PRO A 250 11.98 -41.10 -5.29
C PRO A 250 12.31 -40.74 -3.82
N PRO A 251 12.69 -39.49 -3.54
CA PRO A 251 12.68 -38.94 -2.19
C PRO A 251 11.24 -38.75 -1.72
N VAL A 252 10.96 -39.21 -0.50
CA VAL A 252 9.68 -39.12 0.19
C VAL A 252 9.91 -38.54 1.58
N VAL A 253 9.17 -37.49 1.91
CA VAL A 253 9.30 -36.79 3.20
C VAL A 253 8.36 -37.41 4.23
N VAL A 254 8.87 -37.78 5.40
CA VAL A 254 8.06 -38.19 6.54
C VAL A 254 8.16 -37.14 7.64
N ASP A 255 7.03 -36.82 8.27
CA ASP A 255 6.98 -35.99 9.47
C ASP A 255 7.20 -36.90 10.70
N TRP A 256 7.87 -36.39 11.74
CA TRP A 256 8.08 -37.05 13.02
C TRP A 256 7.64 -36.16 14.19
N GLY A 257 7.86 -36.57 15.43
CA GLY A 257 7.56 -35.75 16.62
C GLY A 257 8.10 -36.38 17.91
N ILE A 258 8.29 -35.60 18.97
CA ILE A 258 8.69 -36.11 20.29
C ILE A 258 7.49 -36.66 21.04
N GLY A 259 7.58 -37.91 21.49
CA GLY A 259 6.54 -38.58 22.28
C GLY A 259 5.18 -38.62 21.60
N SER A 260 4.13 -38.55 22.42
CA SER A 260 2.72 -38.56 21.99
C SER A 260 1.86 -37.47 22.64
N LEU A 261 2.44 -36.64 23.51
CA LEU A 261 1.76 -35.55 24.20
C LEU A 261 1.81 -34.27 23.36
N THR A 262 0.85 -33.37 23.55
CA THR A 262 0.95 -32.00 23.04
C THR A 262 2.06 -31.23 23.78
N CYS A 263 2.59 -30.17 23.15
CA CYS A 263 3.52 -29.20 23.73
C CYS A 263 3.00 -28.63 25.06
N LYS A 264 1.70 -28.34 25.17
CA LYS A 264 1.07 -27.85 26.41
C LYS A 264 1.08 -28.88 27.53
N GLU A 265 0.78 -30.15 27.21
CA GLU A 265 0.82 -31.25 28.18
C GLU A 265 2.26 -31.57 28.58
N ALA A 266 3.20 -31.57 27.63
CA ALA A 266 4.63 -31.80 27.87
C ALA A 266 5.28 -30.74 28.77
N LEU A 267 4.85 -29.48 28.67
CA LEU A 267 5.26 -28.40 29.59
C LEU A 267 4.70 -28.53 31.01
N GLN A 268 3.56 -29.23 31.18
CA GLN A 268 2.92 -29.48 32.48
C GLN A 268 3.31 -30.84 33.09
N ALA A 269 3.81 -31.75 32.26
CA ALA A 269 4.33 -33.06 32.65
C ALA A 269 5.65 -32.93 33.43
N ASN A 270 6.21 -34.08 33.81
CA ASN A 270 7.47 -34.14 34.54
C ASN A 270 8.59 -33.44 33.74
N PRO A 271 9.38 -32.51 34.32
CA PRO A 271 10.48 -31.83 33.62
C PRO A 271 11.50 -32.76 32.96
N LYS A 272 11.59 -34.03 33.39
CA LYS A 272 12.44 -35.08 32.77
C LYS A 272 11.88 -35.65 31.45
N GLN A 273 10.64 -35.33 31.08
CA GLN A 273 9.98 -35.76 29.83
C GLN A 273 9.86 -34.62 28.80
N TYR A 274 10.25 -33.40 29.17
CA TYR A 274 10.32 -32.28 28.25
C TYR A 274 11.67 -32.31 27.50
N ALA A 275 11.62 -32.36 26.17
CA ALA A 275 12.80 -32.63 25.35
C ALA A 275 13.54 -31.37 24.86
N CYS A 276 12.96 -30.18 25.00
CA CYS A 276 13.56 -28.96 24.45
C CYS A 276 14.57 -28.32 25.41
N GLY A 277 15.66 -27.81 24.85
CA GLY A 277 16.72 -27.12 25.58
C GLY A 277 16.38 -25.70 26.03
N ARG A 278 17.37 -24.97 26.55
CA ARG A 278 17.27 -23.53 26.84
C ARG A 278 17.12 -22.73 25.55
N ASN A 279 16.52 -21.55 25.67
CA ASN A 279 16.24 -20.64 24.56
C ASN A 279 15.44 -21.28 23.40
N THR A 280 14.56 -22.22 23.74
CA THR A 280 13.59 -22.85 22.83
C THR A 280 12.14 -22.47 23.14
N ASN A 281 11.27 -22.73 22.16
CA ASN A 281 9.83 -22.91 22.32
C ASN A 281 9.45 -24.33 21.83
N CYS A 282 8.34 -24.90 22.31
CA CYS A 282 7.74 -26.08 21.69
C CYS A 282 6.57 -25.71 20.75
N SER A 283 6.28 -26.59 19.81
CA SER A 283 5.13 -26.49 18.89
C SER A 283 4.54 -27.87 18.63
N ASP A 284 3.22 -27.99 18.60
CA ASP A 284 2.54 -29.26 18.31
C ASP A 284 2.82 -29.72 16.87
N SER A 285 3.05 -31.02 16.66
CA SER A 285 3.16 -31.57 15.31
C SER A 285 1.79 -31.62 14.64
N GLU A 286 1.73 -31.22 13.37
CA GLU A 286 0.50 -31.14 12.59
C GLU A 286 0.02 -32.47 11.99
N ASN A 287 0.88 -33.49 11.93
CA ASN A 287 0.63 -34.73 11.19
C ASN A 287 1.11 -35.98 11.96
N ALA A 288 2.34 -35.95 12.48
CA ALA A 288 2.85 -36.97 13.41
C ALA A 288 2.36 -36.71 14.84
N PRO A 289 2.28 -37.73 15.72
CA PRO A 289 2.02 -37.52 17.14
C PRO A 289 3.19 -36.80 17.83
N GLY A 290 2.89 -36.03 18.88
CA GLY A 290 3.89 -35.35 19.69
C GLY A 290 4.12 -33.88 19.32
N TYR A 291 5.30 -33.37 19.67
CA TYR A 291 5.69 -31.97 19.48
C TYR A 291 7.12 -31.81 18.96
N HIS A 292 7.45 -30.63 18.45
CA HIS A 292 8.78 -30.20 18.05
C HIS A 292 9.34 -29.15 19.00
N CYS A 293 10.67 -29.06 19.02
CA CYS A 293 11.41 -28.01 19.69
C CYS A 293 11.99 -27.07 18.62
N LEU A 294 11.86 -25.76 18.83
CA LEU A 294 12.34 -24.72 17.94
C LEU A 294 13.18 -23.73 18.73
N CYS A 295 14.30 -23.26 18.20
CA CYS A 295 15.01 -22.14 18.81
C CYS A 295 14.12 -20.89 18.82
N LYS A 296 14.24 -20.05 19.84
CA LYS A 296 13.57 -18.75 19.89
C LYS A 296 14.11 -17.85 18.78
N GLN A 297 13.33 -16.83 18.42
CA GLN A 297 13.79 -15.78 17.51
C GLN A 297 15.09 -15.15 18.05
N GLY A 298 16.09 -14.96 17.18
CA GLY A 298 17.44 -14.52 17.54
C GLY A 298 18.40 -15.64 17.95
N PHE A 299 17.98 -16.92 17.93
CA PHE A 299 18.83 -18.07 18.27
C PHE A 299 18.88 -19.12 17.14
N GLU A 300 20.05 -19.69 16.89
CA GLU A 300 20.26 -20.80 15.93
C GLU A 300 21.03 -21.97 16.55
N GLY A 301 20.91 -23.16 15.96
CA GLY A 301 21.54 -24.39 16.48
C GLY A 301 20.54 -25.53 16.73
N ASN A 302 20.82 -26.39 17.71
CA ASN A 302 20.02 -27.59 17.99
C ASN A 302 19.09 -27.40 19.21
N PRO A 303 17.75 -27.31 19.01
CA PRO A 303 16.78 -27.08 20.09
C PRO A 303 16.52 -28.31 20.99
N TYR A 304 17.12 -29.46 20.71
CA TYR A 304 16.99 -30.68 21.52
C TYR A 304 18.21 -30.91 22.45
N LEU A 305 19.26 -30.08 22.34
CA LEU A 305 20.38 -30.07 23.29
C LEU A 305 20.17 -28.97 24.34
N LEU A 306 20.61 -29.23 25.59
CA LEU A 306 20.32 -28.37 26.74
C LEU A 306 20.71 -26.90 26.52
N ASP A 307 21.86 -26.65 25.91
CA ASP A 307 22.38 -25.31 25.57
C ASP A 307 22.68 -25.20 24.06
N GLY A 308 21.89 -25.89 23.24
CA GLY A 308 22.15 -26.03 21.79
C GLY A 308 21.62 -24.91 20.91
N CYS A 309 20.67 -24.08 21.39
CA CYS A 309 20.26 -22.85 20.72
C CYS A 309 21.16 -21.70 21.21
N GLN A 310 22.10 -21.30 20.36
CA GLN A 310 23.05 -20.23 20.63
C GLN A 310 22.58 -18.91 20.03
N ASP A 311 22.98 -17.81 20.66
CA ASP A 311 22.68 -16.46 20.21
C ASP A 311 23.27 -16.23 18.81
N VAL A 312 22.47 -15.71 17.88
CA VAL A 312 22.96 -15.39 16.54
C VAL A 312 23.67 -14.04 16.61
N ASP A 313 24.98 -14.00 16.36
CA ASP A 313 25.65 -12.72 16.12
C ASP A 313 25.23 -12.17 14.75
N GLU A 314 24.09 -11.45 14.70
CA GLU A 314 23.64 -10.84 13.47
C GLU A 314 24.58 -9.71 13.02
N CYS A 315 25.40 -9.16 13.93
CA CYS A 315 26.41 -8.16 13.61
C CYS A 315 27.64 -8.72 12.87
N ALA A 316 27.84 -10.05 12.89
CA ALA A 316 28.89 -10.72 12.12
C ALA A 316 28.56 -10.85 10.62
N ASP A 317 27.28 -10.79 10.23
CA ASP A 317 26.81 -10.96 8.85
C ASP A 317 25.93 -9.78 8.40
N PRO A 318 26.41 -8.94 7.44
CA PRO A 318 25.64 -7.81 6.91
C PRO A 318 24.29 -8.18 6.25
N GLU A 319 24.04 -9.44 5.90
CA GLU A 319 22.73 -9.89 5.40
C GLU A 319 21.76 -10.28 6.53
N LYS A 320 22.26 -10.68 7.71
CA LYS A 320 21.43 -10.99 8.90
C LYS A 320 20.94 -9.74 9.61
N HIS A 321 21.66 -8.61 9.54
CA HIS A 321 21.27 -7.36 10.20
C HIS A 321 20.74 -6.27 9.24
N SER A 322 19.95 -5.33 9.77
CA SER A 322 19.45 -4.16 9.03
C SER A 322 20.19 -2.85 9.32
N CYS A 323 21.34 -2.90 10.01
CA CYS A 323 22.09 -1.70 10.43
C CYS A 323 22.86 -1.03 9.27
N VAL A 324 22.90 0.31 9.28
CA VAL A 324 23.52 1.14 8.23
C VAL A 324 24.96 1.55 8.54
N LYS A 325 25.32 1.65 9.83
CA LYS A 325 26.65 2.15 10.26
C LYS A 325 27.28 1.33 11.38
N SER A 326 26.57 1.20 12.49
CA SER A 326 27.05 0.46 13.64
C SER A 326 25.98 -0.50 14.13
N CYS A 327 26.40 -1.71 14.42
CA CYS A 327 25.61 -2.82 14.95
C CYS A 327 26.22 -3.19 16.30
N ASN A 328 25.39 -3.51 17.30
CA ASN A 328 25.82 -4.12 18.56
C ASN A 328 24.93 -5.33 18.82
N ASN A 329 25.54 -6.51 18.86
CA ASN A 329 24.83 -7.74 19.13
C ASN A 329 24.33 -7.77 20.57
N THR A 330 23.16 -8.37 20.79
CA THR A 330 22.54 -8.54 22.11
C THR A 330 21.87 -9.91 22.19
N GLU A 331 21.61 -10.42 23.39
CA GLU A 331 21.01 -11.75 23.53
C GLU A 331 19.59 -11.78 22.92
N GLY A 332 19.40 -12.56 21.85
CA GLY A 332 18.17 -12.70 21.09
C GLY A 332 17.94 -11.64 20.00
N GLY A 333 18.96 -10.88 19.59
CA GLY A 333 18.87 -9.94 18.46
C GLY A 333 19.88 -8.80 18.51
N TYR A 334 19.83 -7.86 17.57
CA TYR A 334 20.81 -6.77 17.46
C TYR A 334 20.21 -5.36 17.66
N ASN A 335 21.08 -4.42 18.06
CA ASN A 335 20.77 -2.99 18.15
C ASN A 335 21.59 -2.20 17.13
N CYS A 336 20.91 -1.41 16.29
CA CYS A 336 21.56 -0.45 15.39
C CYS A 336 21.71 0.91 16.07
N TYR A 337 22.82 1.59 15.80
CA TYR A 337 23.07 2.95 16.30
C TYR A 337 23.91 3.76 15.33
N CYS A 338 23.87 5.08 15.49
CA CYS A 338 24.62 6.02 14.67
C CYS A 338 25.86 6.53 15.41
N PRO A 339 27.06 6.48 14.80
CA PRO A 339 28.27 6.99 15.43
C PRO A 339 28.23 8.52 15.56
N SER A 340 29.02 9.08 16.48
CA SER A 340 29.06 10.51 16.75
C SER A 340 29.25 11.35 15.48
N GLY A 341 28.38 12.34 15.27
CA GLY A 341 28.32 13.09 14.02
C GLY A 341 27.26 12.57 13.03
N TYR A 342 26.44 11.60 13.43
CA TYR A 342 25.22 11.18 12.72
C TYR A 342 24.01 11.16 13.68
N ASP A 343 22.80 11.31 13.12
CA ASP A 343 21.49 11.27 13.78
C ASP A 343 20.53 10.35 13.01
N GLY A 344 19.62 9.69 13.72
CA GLY A 344 18.75 8.62 13.24
C GLY A 344 18.86 7.31 14.05
N ASN A 345 18.02 6.33 13.74
CA ASN A 345 17.92 5.07 14.48
C ASN A 345 18.87 3.96 13.99
N GLY A 346 19.70 4.24 12.98
CA GLY A 346 20.68 3.29 12.44
C GLY A 346 20.12 2.14 11.61
N VAL A 347 18.81 1.93 11.57
CA VAL A 347 18.13 0.88 10.78
C VAL A 347 17.94 1.35 9.34
N ASN A 348 18.10 0.46 8.37
CA ASN A 348 17.96 0.77 6.94
C ASN A 348 16.53 1.22 6.59
N ALA A 349 16.41 2.25 5.74
CA ALA A 349 15.14 2.82 5.29
C ALA A 349 14.26 1.80 4.55
N THR A 350 14.85 0.82 3.86
CA THR A 350 14.11 -0.27 3.19
C THR A 350 13.41 -1.22 4.17
N LYS A 351 13.79 -1.20 5.45
CA LYS A 351 13.17 -1.94 6.56
C LYS A 351 12.39 -1.02 7.52
N GLY A 352 12.09 0.22 7.11
CA GLY A 352 11.33 1.19 7.90
C GLY A 352 12.15 2.02 8.90
N GLY A 353 13.48 1.96 8.85
CA GLY A 353 14.35 2.79 9.69
C GLY A 353 14.56 4.23 9.16
N SER A 354 15.10 5.12 10.00
CA SER A 354 15.53 6.47 9.60
C SER A 354 16.99 6.52 9.15
N GLY A 355 17.72 5.40 9.24
CA GLY A 355 19.13 5.29 8.86
C GLY A 355 20.05 6.08 9.78
N CYS A 356 21.24 6.43 9.26
CA CYS A 356 22.14 7.40 9.88
C CYS A 356 22.37 8.56 8.92
N THR A 357 21.76 9.71 9.23
CA THR A 357 21.99 10.96 8.50
C THR A 357 23.10 11.74 9.19
N PRO A 358 24.08 12.33 8.47
CA PRO A 358 25.13 13.10 9.13
C PRO A 358 24.53 14.33 9.81
N PHE A 359 24.96 14.62 11.04
CA PHE A 359 24.69 15.88 11.72
C PHE A 359 25.16 17.01 10.80
N LYS A 360 24.20 17.70 10.18
CA LYS A 360 24.47 19.00 9.58
C LYS A 360 24.87 19.90 10.74
N LYS A 361 26.17 20.18 10.89
CA LYS A 361 26.65 21.24 11.78
C LYS A 361 25.83 22.49 11.46
N GLY A 362 24.97 22.90 12.40
CA GLY A 362 24.29 24.17 12.30
C GLY A 362 25.35 25.23 12.05
N PHE A 363 25.22 25.96 10.95
CA PHE A 363 26.09 27.09 10.64
C PHE A 363 26.10 28.01 11.88
N PRO A 364 27.26 28.51 12.35
CA PRO A 364 27.36 29.18 13.65
C PRO A 364 26.43 30.39 13.73
N LEU A 365 25.26 30.18 14.33
CA LEU A 365 24.10 31.05 14.18
C LEU A 365 24.36 32.44 14.79
N THR A 366 25.19 32.50 15.82
CA THR A 366 25.61 33.74 16.50
C THR A 366 26.37 34.71 15.60
N GLN A 367 27.17 34.21 14.64
CA GLN A 367 27.85 35.07 13.66
C GLN A 367 26.92 35.41 12.49
N LEU A 368 26.05 34.48 12.09
CA LEU A 368 25.11 34.73 11.00
C LEU A 368 24.03 35.75 11.39
N ILE A 369 23.43 35.65 12.59
CA ILE A 369 22.34 36.52 13.07
C ILE A 369 22.77 37.99 13.12
N LEU A 370 23.99 38.31 13.55
CA LEU A 370 24.49 39.68 13.59
C LEU A 370 24.74 40.24 12.17
N GLY A 371 25.18 39.40 11.22
CA GLY A 371 25.36 39.79 9.82
C GLY A 371 24.04 39.90 9.05
N THR A 372 23.12 38.96 9.23
CA THR A 372 21.83 38.94 8.51
C THR A 372 20.85 39.94 9.07
N SER A 373 20.82 40.22 10.38
CA SER A 373 19.99 41.30 10.91
C SER A 373 20.40 42.67 10.36
N PHE A 374 21.71 42.96 10.30
CA PHE A 374 22.21 44.22 9.72
C PHE A 374 22.01 44.27 8.20
N GLY A 375 22.27 43.16 7.49
CA GLY A 375 22.03 43.05 6.05
C GLY A 375 20.56 43.19 5.67
N VAL A 376 19.66 42.49 6.37
CA VAL A 376 18.20 42.59 6.16
C VAL A 376 17.71 43.98 6.56
N LEU A 377 18.22 44.61 7.62
CA LEU A 377 17.84 45.99 7.96
C LEU A 377 18.25 46.99 6.85
N LEU A 378 19.47 46.88 6.31
CA LEU A 378 19.90 47.71 5.18
C LEU A 378 19.15 47.41 3.89
N VAL A 379 18.80 46.15 3.62
CA VAL A 379 17.96 45.77 2.48
C VAL A 379 16.51 46.22 2.67
N LEU A 380 15.94 46.19 3.87
CA LEU A 380 14.61 46.69 4.18
C LEU A 380 14.54 48.22 4.12
N ILE A 381 15.54 48.94 4.63
CA ILE A 381 15.63 50.40 4.48
C ILE A 381 15.87 50.75 3.00
N GLY A 382 16.81 50.07 2.33
CA GLY A 382 17.12 50.30 0.92
C GLY A 382 15.94 49.98 -0.01
N SER A 383 15.26 48.87 0.19
CA SER A 383 14.06 48.48 -0.55
C SER A 383 12.85 49.31 -0.16
N SER A 384 12.70 49.78 1.08
CA SER A 384 11.63 50.73 1.46
C SER A 384 11.86 52.11 0.86
N VAL A 385 13.10 52.63 0.87
CA VAL A 385 13.45 53.89 0.20
C VAL A 385 13.35 53.76 -1.32
N LEU A 386 13.77 52.63 -1.90
CA LEU A 386 13.61 52.36 -3.33
C LEU A 386 12.13 52.13 -3.70
N PHE A 387 11.36 51.43 -2.88
CA PHE A 387 9.91 51.25 -3.06
C PHE A 387 9.18 52.57 -2.91
N TRP A 388 9.53 53.42 -1.94
CA TRP A 388 9.01 54.78 -1.83
C TRP A 388 9.43 55.64 -3.03
N ALA A 389 10.67 55.55 -3.51
CA ALA A 389 11.14 56.28 -4.69
C ALA A 389 10.46 55.79 -5.98
N LEU A 390 10.24 54.48 -6.12
CA LEU A 390 9.54 53.85 -7.23
C LEU A 390 8.04 54.12 -7.16
N GLN A 391 7.40 54.03 -5.99
CA GLN A 391 6.02 54.47 -5.73
C GLN A 391 5.86 55.94 -6.07
N LYS A 392 6.73 56.82 -5.56
CA LYS A 392 6.68 58.26 -5.84
C LYS A 392 6.93 58.55 -7.33
N ARG A 393 7.85 57.84 -8.00
CA ARG A 393 8.05 57.94 -9.47
C ARG A 393 6.88 57.37 -10.29
N LYS A 394 6.27 56.26 -9.87
CA LYS A 394 5.13 55.59 -10.53
C LYS A 394 3.86 56.41 -10.33
N LEU A 395 3.65 56.97 -9.14
CA LEU A 395 2.60 57.94 -8.80
C LEU A 395 2.79 59.26 -9.56
N MET A 396 4.00 59.80 -9.66
CA MET A 396 4.30 61.01 -10.44
C MET A 396 4.07 60.78 -11.94
N LYS A 397 4.59 59.69 -12.53
CA LYS A 397 4.32 59.30 -13.92
C LYS A 397 2.85 59.01 -14.17
N SER A 398 2.15 58.39 -13.21
CA SER A 398 0.72 58.11 -13.32
C SER A 398 -0.10 59.40 -13.25
N ARG A 399 0.20 60.31 -12.30
CA ARG A 399 -0.37 61.66 -12.25
C ARG A 399 -0.11 62.44 -13.52
N GLU A 400 1.11 62.41 -14.06
CA GLU A 400 1.43 63.10 -15.32
C GLU A 400 0.70 62.48 -16.51
N LYS A 401 0.59 61.13 -16.56
CA LYS A 401 -0.14 60.42 -17.60
C LYS A 401 -1.64 60.72 -17.55
N PHE A 402 -2.27 60.65 -16.37
CA PHE A 402 -3.67 61.04 -16.16
C PHE A 402 -3.89 62.55 -16.39
N PHE A 403 -2.95 63.41 -16.02
CA PHE A 403 -3.01 64.84 -16.33
C PHE A 403 -2.97 65.09 -17.83
N ARG A 404 -2.09 64.41 -18.59
CA ARG A 404 -2.06 64.49 -20.06
C ARG A 404 -3.32 63.89 -20.72
N GLN A 405 -3.81 62.75 -20.22
CA GLN A 405 -4.99 62.05 -20.77
C GLN A 405 -6.31 62.76 -20.47
N ASN A 406 -6.46 63.41 -19.32
CA ASN A 406 -7.66 64.15 -18.92
C ASN A 406 -7.59 65.65 -19.28
N GLY A 407 -6.91 66.01 -20.36
CA GLY A 407 -6.92 67.38 -20.93
C GLY A 407 -5.97 68.41 -20.28
N GLY A 408 -5.07 68.02 -19.39
CA GLY A 408 -4.16 68.94 -18.67
C GLY A 408 -3.16 69.71 -19.56
N MET A 409 -2.94 69.29 -20.80
CA MET A 409 -2.24 70.11 -21.82
C MET A 409 -3.08 71.33 -22.23
N PHE A 410 -4.39 71.16 -22.42
CA PHE A 410 -5.34 72.23 -22.73
C PHE A 410 -5.47 73.20 -21.54
N LEU A 411 -5.48 72.67 -20.32
CA LEU A 411 -5.44 73.46 -19.08
C LEU A 411 -4.18 74.34 -19.00
N ARG A 412 -2.99 73.79 -19.29
CA ARG A 412 -1.75 74.57 -19.34
C ARG A 412 -1.79 75.65 -20.41
N GLN A 413 -2.30 75.33 -21.60
CA GLN A 413 -2.37 76.26 -22.73
C GLN A 413 -3.33 77.44 -22.47
N GLN A 414 -4.44 77.22 -21.75
CA GLN A 414 -5.31 78.32 -21.31
C GLN A 414 -4.67 79.18 -20.22
N LEU A 415 -3.98 78.56 -19.24
CA LEU A 415 -3.28 79.29 -18.18
C LEU A 415 -2.08 80.12 -18.66
N SER A 416 -1.52 79.82 -19.84
CA SER A 416 -0.32 80.50 -20.37
C SER A 416 -0.58 81.52 -21.49
N SER A 417 -1.83 81.73 -21.91
CA SER A 417 -2.12 82.48 -23.16
C SER A 417 -2.95 83.75 -23.01
N HIS A 418 -3.38 84.13 -21.80
CA HIS A 418 -4.13 85.37 -21.58
C HIS A 418 -3.52 86.20 -20.46
N ASP A 419 -2.92 87.32 -20.86
CA ASP A 419 -2.54 88.40 -19.96
C ASP A 419 -3.75 89.32 -19.71
N HIS A 420 -3.91 89.77 -18.46
CA HIS A 420 -5.04 90.52 -17.91
C HIS A 420 -6.46 89.88 -17.88
N SER A 421 -6.94 89.68 -16.63
CA SER A 421 -8.35 89.51 -16.17
C SER A 421 -9.16 88.27 -16.60
N VAL A 422 -9.20 87.23 -15.74
CA VAL A 422 -10.36 86.68 -14.97
C VAL A 422 -9.92 85.32 -14.36
N GLU A 423 -10.09 85.11 -13.05
CA GLU A 423 -9.85 83.79 -12.41
C GLU A 423 -10.84 82.73 -12.92
N THR A 424 -10.47 81.90 -13.89
CA THR A 424 -11.40 80.96 -14.54
C THR A 424 -11.23 79.48 -14.16
N VAL A 425 -10.05 79.01 -13.73
CA VAL A 425 -9.87 77.60 -13.32
C VAL A 425 -8.97 77.45 -12.09
N LYS A 426 -9.55 76.96 -10.98
CA LYS A 426 -8.86 76.62 -9.73
C LYS A 426 -8.89 75.09 -9.54
N ILE A 427 -7.75 74.51 -9.15
CA ILE A 427 -7.65 73.07 -8.83
C ILE A 427 -8.05 72.89 -7.36
N PHE A 428 -9.02 72.01 -7.12
CA PHE A 428 -9.47 71.63 -5.77
C PHE A 428 -9.02 70.21 -5.43
N THR A 429 -8.71 69.98 -4.16
CA THR A 429 -8.42 68.66 -3.60
C THR A 429 -9.70 67.88 -3.33
N SER A 430 -9.62 66.55 -3.25
CA SER A 430 -10.77 65.71 -2.90
C SER A 430 -11.33 66.04 -1.50
N GLU A 431 -10.50 66.56 -0.59
CA GLU A 431 -10.91 66.87 0.78
C GLU A 431 -11.66 68.21 0.86
N GLU A 432 -11.23 69.22 0.07
CA GLU A 432 -12.00 70.46 -0.11
C GLU A 432 -13.36 70.18 -0.75
N LEU A 433 -13.42 69.31 -1.76
CA LEU A 433 -14.68 68.95 -2.43
C LEU A 433 -15.62 68.13 -1.51
N LYS A 434 -15.09 67.23 -0.68
CA LYS A 434 -15.85 66.56 0.38
C LYS A 434 -16.40 67.56 1.38
N ARG A 435 -15.54 68.43 1.94
CA ARG A 435 -15.97 69.44 2.92
C ARG A 435 -17.01 70.38 2.34
N ALA A 436 -16.85 70.79 1.08
CA ALA A 436 -17.80 71.67 0.40
C ALA A 436 -19.17 71.03 0.18
N THR A 437 -19.24 69.71 -0.04
CA THR A 437 -20.50 68.98 -0.32
C THR A 437 -21.12 68.33 0.92
N ASP A 438 -20.54 68.56 2.11
CA ASP A 438 -20.86 67.81 3.34
C ASP A 438 -20.71 66.29 3.13
N ASN A 439 -19.50 65.87 2.73
CA ASN A 439 -19.15 64.49 2.39
C ASN A 439 -20.03 63.85 1.30
N TYR A 440 -20.46 64.64 0.31
CA TYR A 440 -21.41 64.25 -0.75
C TYR A 440 -22.81 63.88 -0.22
N ASN A 441 -23.34 64.71 0.69
CA ASN A 441 -24.69 64.57 1.27
C ASN A 441 -25.78 64.49 0.19
N GLU A 442 -26.73 63.56 0.33
CA GLU A 442 -27.78 63.34 -0.66
C GLU A 442 -28.77 64.50 -0.76
N HIS A 443 -29.01 65.23 0.33
CA HIS A 443 -29.81 66.45 0.34
C HIS A 443 -29.18 67.60 -0.47
N HIS A 444 -27.92 67.47 -0.86
CA HIS A 444 -27.24 68.40 -1.76
C HIS A 444 -27.24 67.94 -3.22
N ILE A 445 -27.84 66.80 -3.59
CA ILE A 445 -27.88 66.36 -5.00
C ILE A 445 -28.70 67.35 -5.85
N LEU A 446 -28.06 67.88 -6.90
CA LEU A 446 -28.68 68.73 -7.91
C LEU A 446 -29.12 67.94 -9.15
N GLY A 447 -28.65 66.70 -9.31
CA GLY A 447 -29.09 65.77 -10.35
C GLY A 447 -28.19 64.55 -10.50
N GLN A 448 -28.76 63.44 -10.96
CA GLN A 448 -28.02 62.22 -11.34
C GLN A 448 -28.15 61.94 -12.83
N GLY A 449 -27.11 61.36 -13.43
CA GLY A 449 -27.14 60.88 -14.80
C GLY A 449 -26.08 59.80 -15.06
N GLY A 450 -26.10 59.18 -16.24
CA GLY A 450 -25.27 58.00 -16.56
C GLY A 450 -23.74 58.17 -16.43
N TYR A 451 -23.25 59.41 -16.32
CA TYR A 451 -21.84 59.75 -16.14
C TYR A 451 -21.50 60.32 -14.75
N GLY A 452 -22.42 60.25 -13.79
CA GLY A 452 -22.18 60.63 -12.40
C GLY A 452 -23.26 61.48 -11.73
N THR A 453 -23.13 61.62 -10.41
CA THR A 453 -24.00 62.44 -9.54
C THR A 453 -23.44 63.85 -9.41
N VAL A 454 -24.30 64.87 -9.46
CA VAL A 454 -23.97 66.29 -9.26
C VAL A 454 -24.52 66.74 -7.91
N TYR A 455 -23.68 67.42 -7.11
CA TYR A 455 -23.98 67.95 -5.78
C TYR A 455 -23.80 69.46 -5.74
N LYS A 456 -24.60 70.15 -4.94
CA LYS A 456 -24.37 71.51 -4.46
C LYS A 456 -23.24 71.47 -3.44
N GLY A 457 -22.30 72.41 -3.53
CA GLY A 457 -21.28 72.58 -2.52
C GLY A 457 -21.03 74.04 -2.18
N ILE A 458 -20.49 74.30 -1.00
CA ILE A 458 -20.08 75.63 -0.52
C ILE A 458 -18.58 75.57 -0.24
N LEU A 459 -17.79 76.30 -1.02
CA LEU A 459 -16.34 76.37 -0.83
C LEU A 459 -15.97 77.13 0.45
N SER A 460 -14.73 76.99 0.90
CA SER A 460 -14.22 77.67 2.10
C SER A 460 -14.16 79.20 1.99
N ASP A 461 -14.38 79.76 0.80
CA ASP A 461 -14.54 81.19 0.52
C ASP A 461 -16.04 81.59 0.38
N ASN A 462 -16.95 80.78 0.91
CA ASN A 462 -18.41 80.89 0.85
C ASN A 462 -19.04 80.89 -0.56
N ARG A 463 -18.27 80.60 -1.62
CA ARG A 463 -18.84 80.46 -2.98
C ARG A 463 -19.62 79.15 -3.13
N VAL A 464 -20.85 79.26 -3.63
CA VAL A 464 -21.70 78.10 -3.97
C VAL A 464 -21.34 77.58 -5.35
N VAL A 465 -21.15 76.27 -5.48
CA VAL A 465 -20.69 75.57 -6.70
C VAL A 465 -21.47 74.27 -6.93
N ALA A 466 -21.34 73.69 -8.13
CA ALA A 466 -21.83 72.36 -8.46
C ALA A 466 -20.65 71.39 -8.70
N ILE A 467 -20.68 70.20 -8.08
CA ILE A 467 -19.56 69.24 -8.02
C ILE A 467 -20.04 67.86 -8.49
N LYS A 468 -19.35 67.22 -9.47
CA LYS A 468 -19.77 65.96 -10.12
C LYS A 468 -18.83 64.77 -9.83
N LYS A 469 -19.38 63.57 -9.59
CA LYS A 469 -18.66 62.35 -9.13
C LYS A 469 -19.02 61.08 -9.94
N SER A 470 -18.06 60.21 -10.29
CA SER A 470 -18.18 59.04 -11.21
C SER A 470 -18.11 57.64 -10.54
N LYS A 471 -18.36 56.54 -11.30
CA LYS A 471 -18.38 55.11 -10.85
C LYS A 471 -17.39 54.19 -11.66
N HIS A 472 -17.04 52.99 -11.15
CA HIS A 472 -16.10 52.01 -11.77
C HIS A 472 -16.62 50.53 -11.73
N LYS A 473 -15.96 49.62 -12.48
CA LYS A 473 -16.19 48.15 -12.60
C LYS A 473 -14.91 47.38 -12.18
N ASN A 474 -14.85 46.06 -11.88
CA ASN A 474 -15.80 44.92 -11.89
C ASN A 474 -15.27 43.81 -10.93
N SER A 475 -16.11 42.87 -10.43
CA SER A 475 -15.69 41.63 -9.72
C SER A 475 -16.81 40.54 -9.71
N LEU A 476 -16.50 39.28 -9.32
CA LEU A 476 -17.53 38.25 -9.04
C LEU A 476 -18.03 38.41 -7.59
N SER A 477 -19.24 38.98 -7.47
CA SER A 477 -19.96 39.18 -6.22
C SER A 477 -20.24 37.87 -5.47
N TRP A 478 -20.37 37.94 -4.15
CA TRP A 478 -20.72 36.83 -3.27
C TRP A 478 -22.00 36.11 -3.72
N SER A 479 -23.04 36.88 -4.02
CA SER A 479 -24.32 36.40 -4.57
C SER A 479 -24.18 35.56 -5.84
N LYS A 480 -23.17 35.82 -6.69
CA LYS A 480 -22.88 35.00 -7.89
C LYS A 480 -22.15 33.71 -7.52
N ARG A 481 -21.25 33.72 -6.53
CA ARG A 481 -20.56 32.51 -6.04
C ARG A 481 -21.54 31.53 -5.41
N LEU A 482 -22.44 32.04 -4.56
CA LEU A 482 -23.57 31.27 -4.04
C LEU A 482 -24.46 30.71 -5.14
N ARG A 483 -24.77 31.50 -6.19
CA ARG A 483 -25.55 31.01 -7.33
C ARG A 483 -24.85 29.90 -8.13
N ILE A 484 -23.52 29.89 -8.18
CA ILE A 484 -22.71 28.84 -8.83
C ILE A 484 -22.75 27.55 -8.01
N ALA A 485 -22.51 27.63 -6.70
CA ALA A 485 -22.69 26.50 -5.77
C ALA A 485 -24.13 25.96 -5.82
N SER A 486 -25.12 26.87 -5.72
CA SER A 486 -26.56 26.61 -5.69
C SER A 486 -27.20 26.36 -7.08
N LYS A 487 -26.41 25.96 -8.08
CA LYS A 487 -26.93 25.32 -9.31
C LYS A 487 -26.18 24.03 -9.67
N ARG A 488 -24.89 23.94 -9.32
CA ARG A 488 -24.05 22.73 -9.45
C ARG A 488 -24.66 21.50 -8.76
N TYR A 489 -25.37 21.68 -7.64
CA TYR A 489 -26.00 20.56 -6.92
C TYR A 489 -27.04 19.80 -7.75
N ARG A 490 -27.80 20.46 -8.65
CA ARG A 490 -28.88 19.77 -9.40
C ARG A 490 -28.34 18.69 -10.31
N ALA A 491 -27.20 18.97 -10.94
CA ALA A 491 -26.53 18.01 -11.80
C ALA A 491 -25.98 16.82 -11.02
N LEU A 492 -25.24 17.04 -9.93
CA LEU A 492 -24.66 15.96 -9.13
C LEU A 492 -25.73 15.13 -8.39
N ALA A 493 -26.73 15.78 -7.77
CA ALA A 493 -27.83 15.07 -7.13
C ALA A 493 -28.68 14.29 -8.15
N TYR A 494 -28.86 14.81 -9.37
CA TYR A 494 -29.50 14.06 -10.47
C TYR A 494 -28.71 12.81 -10.85
N LEU A 495 -27.39 12.95 -11.05
CA LEU A 495 -26.49 11.84 -11.41
C LEU A 495 -26.50 10.73 -10.35
N HIS A 496 -26.53 11.07 -9.06
CA HIS A 496 -26.54 10.08 -7.97
C HIS A 496 -27.91 9.47 -7.66
N SER A 497 -29.01 10.23 -7.81
CA SER A 497 -30.31 9.84 -7.22
C SER A 497 -31.53 9.85 -8.17
N THR A 498 -31.40 10.40 -9.38
CA THR A 498 -32.53 10.59 -10.31
C THR A 498 -32.26 10.07 -11.73
N ALA A 499 -31.00 9.82 -12.09
CA ALA A 499 -30.63 9.11 -13.31
C ALA A 499 -31.19 7.67 -13.29
N SER A 500 -31.55 7.13 -14.45
CA SER A 500 -32.04 5.75 -14.59
C SER A 500 -31.03 4.67 -14.19
N GLN A 501 -29.76 5.03 -14.11
CA GLN A 501 -28.69 4.25 -13.49
C GLN A 501 -27.77 5.26 -12.78
N PRO A 502 -27.47 5.11 -11.47
CA PRO A 502 -26.62 6.06 -10.77
C PRO A 502 -25.24 6.22 -11.42
N ILE A 503 -24.75 7.46 -11.49
CA ILE A 503 -23.48 7.83 -12.11
C ILE A 503 -22.61 8.56 -11.10
N ILE A 504 -21.46 7.97 -10.73
CA ILE A 504 -20.44 8.66 -9.93
C ILE A 504 -19.48 9.35 -10.89
N HIS A 505 -19.26 10.66 -10.72
CA HIS A 505 -18.48 11.49 -11.64
C HIS A 505 -16.97 11.35 -11.45
N ARG A 506 -16.51 11.26 -10.19
CA ARG A 506 -15.13 10.90 -9.79
C ARG A 506 -14.04 11.92 -10.16
N ASP A 507 -14.41 13.07 -10.71
CA ASP A 507 -13.48 14.16 -11.04
C ASP A 507 -14.15 15.55 -10.94
N VAL A 508 -14.85 15.77 -9.83
CA VAL A 508 -15.62 16.98 -9.53
C VAL A 508 -14.68 18.09 -9.05
N LYS A 509 -14.20 18.93 -9.98
CA LYS A 509 -13.28 20.06 -9.70
C LYS A 509 -13.81 21.40 -10.20
N SER A 510 -13.11 22.52 -9.96
CA SER A 510 -13.56 23.85 -10.42
C SER A 510 -13.46 24.03 -11.94
N THR A 511 -12.45 23.45 -12.60
CA THR A 511 -12.25 23.55 -14.05
C THR A 511 -13.21 22.71 -14.90
N ASN A 512 -13.76 21.62 -14.36
CA ASN A 512 -14.77 20.78 -15.04
C ASN A 512 -16.19 21.37 -14.97
N ILE A 513 -16.33 22.62 -14.51
CA ILE A 513 -17.61 23.29 -14.27
C ILE A 513 -17.65 24.56 -15.11
N LEU A 514 -18.41 24.48 -16.19
CA LEU A 514 -18.53 25.52 -17.18
C LEU A 514 -19.62 26.50 -16.75
N LEU A 515 -19.38 27.80 -16.91
CA LEU A 515 -20.36 28.85 -16.68
C LEU A 515 -20.82 29.40 -18.03
N ASP A 516 -22.13 29.58 -18.20
CA ASP A 516 -22.68 30.37 -19.32
C ASP A 516 -22.76 31.88 -18.98
N ASP A 517 -23.20 32.70 -19.94
CA ASP A 517 -23.31 34.16 -19.78
C ASP A 517 -24.24 34.59 -18.62
N ASN A 518 -25.12 33.70 -18.17
CA ASN A 518 -26.00 33.89 -17.02
C ASN A 518 -25.38 33.38 -15.71
N TYR A 519 -24.11 32.98 -15.70
CA TYR A 519 -23.42 32.32 -14.59
C TYR A 519 -24.17 31.06 -14.12
N ILE A 520 -24.77 30.31 -15.04
CA ILE A 520 -25.35 29.00 -14.76
C ILE A 520 -24.26 27.94 -14.96
N ALA A 521 -24.01 27.18 -13.91
CA ALA A 521 -23.02 26.11 -13.89
C ALA A 521 -23.51 24.85 -14.61
N LYS A 522 -22.65 24.25 -15.45
CA LYS A 522 -22.84 22.96 -16.12
C LYS A 522 -21.65 22.05 -15.81
N VAL A 523 -21.94 20.82 -15.39
CA VAL A 523 -20.94 19.78 -15.13
C VAL A 523 -20.46 19.20 -16.47
N SER A 524 -19.15 18.94 -16.59
CA SER A 524 -18.51 18.44 -17.81
C SER A 524 -17.36 17.47 -17.48
N ASP A 525 -16.84 16.78 -18.51
CA ASP A 525 -15.78 15.76 -18.41
C ASP A 525 -16.14 14.49 -17.63
N PHE A 526 -17.02 13.69 -18.22
CA PHE A 526 -17.42 12.37 -17.69
C PHE A 526 -16.41 11.25 -18.00
N GLY A 527 -15.18 11.56 -18.42
CA GLY A 527 -14.19 10.54 -18.84
C GLY A 527 -13.74 9.59 -17.72
N ALA A 528 -13.79 10.05 -16.45
CA ALA A 528 -13.49 9.24 -15.28
C ALA A 528 -14.71 8.50 -14.68
N SER A 529 -15.92 8.87 -15.10
CA SER A 529 -17.18 8.49 -14.45
C SER A 529 -17.48 6.99 -14.54
N ARG A 530 -18.31 6.49 -13.62
CA ARG A 530 -18.73 5.08 -13.57
C ARG A 530 -20.23 4.94 -13.34
N LEU A 531 -20.81 3.96 -14.03
CA LEU A 531 -22.19 3.51 -13.87
C LEU A 531 -22.28 2.47 -12.76
N PHE A 532 -23.41 2.45 -12.07
CA PHE A 532 -23.67 1.59 -10.91
C PHE A 532 -24.64 0.46 -11.25
N ALA A 533 -24.38 -0.77 -10.83
CA ALA A 533 -25.40 -1.82 -10.84
C ALA A 533 -26.41 -1.55 -9.70
N PHE A 534 -27.69 -1.89 -9.90
CA PHE A 534 -28.78 -1.55 -8.96
C PHE A 534 -28.67 -2.24 -7.58
N ASP A 535 -27.78 -3.21 -7.44
CA ASP A 535 -27.62 -4.12 -6.30
C ASP A 535 -26.35 -3.89 -5.46
N GLN A 536 -25.48 -2.95 -5.87
CA GLN A 536 -24.24 -2.62 -5.16
C GLN A 536 -24.35 -1.26 -4.46
N THR A 537 -23.52 -1.00 -3.45
CA THR A 537 -23.41 0.29 -2.74
C THR A 537 -22.00 0.88 -2.75
N GLN A 538 -21.01 0.12 -3.26
CA GLN A 538 -19.60 0.53 -3.36
C GLN A 538 -18.99 -0.15 -4.60
N LEU A 539 -18.03 0.51 -5.27
CA LEU A 539 -17.32 -0.04 -6.43
C LEU A 539 -15.81 -0.14 -6.15
N SER A 540 -15.26 -1.36 -6.12
CA SER A 540 -13.80 -1.56 -6.08
C SER A 540 -13.19 -1.20 -7.44
N THR A 541 -12.34 -0.17 -7.48
CA THR A 541 -11.75 0.35 -8.73
C THR A 541 -10.33 0.90 -8.49
N LEU A 542 -9.44 0.83 -9.49
CA LEU A 542 -8.14 1.51 -9.43
C LEU A 542 -8.35 3.01 -9.15
N VAL A 543 -7.73 3.55 -8.10
CA VAL A 543 -7.90 4.96 -7.69
C VAL A 543 -7.59 5.92 -8.85
N GLN A 544 -8.52 6.84 -9.12
CA GLN A 544 -8.41 7.86 -10.18
C GLN A 544 -9.18 9.11 -9.75
N GLY A 545 -8.61 10.29 -9.99
CA GLY A 545 -9.19 11.61 -9.72
C GLY A 545 -8.12 12.70 -9.66
N THR A 546 -8.51 13.97 -9.60
CA THR A 546 -7.56 15.09 -9.52
C THR A 546 -7.02 15.29 -8.09
N MET A 547 -5.69 15.34 -7.93
CA MET A 547 -5.02 15.58 -6.64
C MET A 547 -5.50 16.91 -6.01
N GLY A 548 -5.78 16.88 -4.71
CA GLY A 548 -6.38 18.01 -3.97
C GLY A 548 -7.92 17.97 -3.89
N TYR A 549 -8.58 17.35 -4.87
CA TYR A 549 -10.03 17.05 -4.84
C TYR A 549 -10.33 15.59 -4.47
N LEU A 550 -9.37 14.69 -4.71
CA LEU A 550 -9.51 13.26 -4.50
C LEU A 550 -9.82 12.93 -3.03
N ASP A 551 -10.91 12.20 -2.83
CA ASP A 551 -11.36 11.66 -1.54
C ASP A 551 -10.28 10.78 -0.87
N PRO A 552 -9.82 11.12 0.36
CA PRO A 552 -8.80 10.35 1.07
C PRO A 552 -9.27 8.94 1.46
N GLU A 553 -10.55 8.74 1.77
CA GLU A 553 -11.06 7.41 2.11
C GLU A 553 -11.07 6.51 0.88
N TYR A 554 -11.51 7.02 -0.27
CA TYR A 554 -11.39 6.32 -1.56
C TYR A 554 -9.93 6.04 -1.93
N MET A 555 -9.02 7.00 -1.69
CA MET A 555 -7.58 6.82 -1.96
C MET A 555 -6.98 5.67 -1.14
N HIS A 556 -7.37 5.50 0.11
CA HIS A 556 -6.87 4.43 0.98
C HIS A 556 -7.57 3.08 0.80
N THR A 557 -8.88 3.08 0.57
CA THR A 557 -9.69 1.84 0.50
C THR A 557 -9.85 1.29 -0.92
N SER A 558 -9.64 2.11 -1.96
CA SER A 558 -10.03 1.83 -3.36
C SER A 558 -11.54 1.56 -3.57
N LEU A 559 -12.39 1.89 -2.59
CA LEU A 559 -13.85 1.74 -2.64
C LEU A 559 -14.49 3.07 -3.05
N LEU A 560 -15.01 3.13 -4.26
CA LEU A 560 -15.67 4.31 -4.82
C LEU A 560 -17.15 4.36 -4.42
N THR A 561 -17.62 5.51 -3.94
CA THR A 561 -19.01 5.77 -3.53
C THR A 561 -19.50 7.13 -4.05
N ASP A 562 -20.81 7.40 -3.95
CA ASP A 562 -21.38 8.75 -4.19
C ASP A 562 -20.76 9.80 -3.25
N LYS A 563 -20.39 9.38 -2.02
CA LYS A 563 -19.73 10.21 -1.01
C LYS A 563 -18.35 10.72 -1.44
N SER A 564 -17.69 10.10 -2.42
CA SER A 564 -16.42 10.59 -2.97
C SER A 564 -16.59 11.85 -3.84
N ASP A 565 -17.71 11.96 -4.55
CA ASP A 565 -18.09 13.19 -5.25
C ASP A 565 -18.51 14.30 -4.25
N VAL A 566 -19.13 13.93 -3.12
CA VAL A 566 -19.46 14.88 -2.02
C VAL A 566 -18.19 15.53 -1.46
N TYR A 567 -17.14 14.75 -1.20
CA TYR A 567 -15.86 15.30 -0.72
C TYR A 567 -15.26 16.29 -1.72
N SER A 568 -15.20 15.88 -3.00
CA SER A 568 -14.70 16.72 -4.10
C SER A 568 -15.50 18.03 -4.26
N PHE A 569 -16.83 17.97 -4.04
CA PHE A 569 -17.71 19.14 -3.98
C PHE A 569 -17.50 20.00 -2.72
N GLY A 570 -17.06 19.43 -1.60
CA GLY A 570 -16.62 20.19 -0.43
C GLY A 570 -15.44 21.11 -0.75
N VAL A 571 -14.45 20.61 -1.50
CA VAL A 571 -13.30 21.40 -1.98
C VAL A 571 -13.76 22.52 -2.94
N VAL A 572 -14.71 22.21 -3.82
CA VAL A 572 -15.72 23.14 -4.43
C VAL A 572 -16.00 24.41 -3.63
N LEU A 573 -16.68 24.23 -2.50
CA LEU A 573 -17.16 25.32 -1.65
C LEU A 573 -16.01 26.12 -1.02
N VAL A 574 -14.91 25.46 -0.62
CA VAL A 574 -13.74 26.13 -0.03
C VAL A 574 -13.03 27.03 -1.05
N GLU A 575 -12.91 26.62 -2.33
CA GLU A 575 -12.39 27.50 -3.39
C GLU A 575 -13.26 28.76 -3.56
N LEU A 576 -14.60 28.63 -3.51
CA LEU A 576 -15.51 29.76 -3.69
C LEU A 576 -15.47 30.75 -2.51
N LEU A 577 -15.32 30.25 -1.28
CA LEU A 577 -15.19 31.05 -0.06
C LEU A 577 -13.86 31.82 0.01
N THR A 578 -12.76 31.19 -0.42
CA THR A 578 -11.39 31.70 -0.19
C THR A 578 -10.74 32.33 -1.43
N ALA A 579 -11.22 32.02 -2.64
CA ALA A 579 -10.58 32.34 -3.92
C ALA A 579 -9.11 31.85 -4.05
N ARG A 580 -8.68 30.89 -3.22
CA ARG A 580 -7.32 30.32 -3.23
C ARG A 580 -7.24 29.06 -4.11
N LYS A 581 -6.03 28.72 -4.57
CA LYS A 581 -5.75 27.46 -5.28
C LYS A 581 -5.82 26.28 -4.30
N VAL A 582 -6.39 25.16 -4.73
CA VAL A 582 -6.52 23.93 -3.91
C VAL A 582 -5.18 23.33 -3.50
N LEU A 583 -4.18 23.42 -4.39
CA LEU A 583 -2.80 23.05 -4.11
C LEU A 583 -1.88 24.23 -4.43
N SER A 584 -1.04 24.61 -3.46
CA SER A 584 0.02 25.61 -3.64
C SER A 584 1.33 25.09 -3.06
N PHE A 585 2.29 24.77 -3.93
CA PHE A 585 3.63 24.32 -3.51
C PHE A 585 4.55 25.46 -3.05
N GLU A 586 4.11 26.71 -3.25
CA GLU A 586 4.80 27.93 -2.79
C GLU A 586 4.55 28.19 -1.29
N GLU A 587 3.51 27.58 -0.71
CA GLU A 587 3.12 27.74 0.69
C GLU A 587 3.80 26.74 1.65
N PRO A 588 3.84 27.03 2.96
CA PRO A 588 4.29 26.10 4.00
C PRO A 588 3.55 24.76 3.92
N GLU A 589 4.21 23.68 4.33
CA GLU A 589 3.72 22.30 4.13
C GLU A 589 2.29 22.06 4.66
N GLU A 590 2.01 22.59 5.85
CA GLU A 590 0.70 22.55 6.53
C GLU A 590 -0.42 23.28 5.76
N GLN A 591 -0.07 24.21 4.87
CA GLN A 591 -1.00 25.04 4.08
C GLN A 591 -1.09 24.62 2.61
N ARG A 592 -0.29 23.64 2.16
CA ARG A 592 -0.22 23.21 0.75
C ARG A 592 -1.52 22.63 0.23
N ASN A 593 -2.32 21.98 1.09
CA ASN A 593 -3.63 21.44 0.76
C ASN A 593 -4.72 22.33 1.39
N LEU A 594 -5.48 23.02 0.54
CA LEU A 594 -6.48 23.99 0.96
C LEU A 594 -7.60 23.37 1.82
N ALA A 595 -8.00 22.12 1.56
CA ALA A 595 -9.05 21.44 2.32
C ALA A 595 -8.57 21.12 3.75
N MET A 596 -7.35 20.62 3.91
CA MET A 596 -6.77 20.36 5.23
C MET A 596 -6.54 21.66 6.02
N TYR A 597 -6.03 22.71 5.37
CA TYR A 597 -5.82 24.01 5.98
C TYR A 597 -7.14 24.68 6.41
N PHE A 598 -8.19 24.55 5.59
CA PHE A 598 -9.55 24.98 5.93
C PHE A 598 -10.11 24.22 7.14
N LEU A 599 -9.95 22.89 7.21
CA LEU A 599 -10.40 22.09 8.35
C LEU A 599 -9.66 22.44 9.65
N SER A 600 -8.35 22.70 9.61
CA SER A 600 -7.58 23.22 10.75
C SER A 600 -8.10 24.60 11.18
N SER A 601 -8.24 25.54 10.24
CA SER A 601 -8.70 26.90 10.55
C SER A 601 -10.15 26.92 11.08
N MET A 602 -11.02 26.03 10.61
CA MET A 602 -12.37 25.83 11.17
C MET A 602 -12.33 25.29 12.60
N LYS A 603 -11.42 24.37 12.91
CA LYS A 603 -11.22 23.84 14.28
C LYS A 603 -10.65 24.90 15.24
N GLU A 604 -9.83 25.81 14.73
CA GLU A 604 -9.20 26.91 15.49
C GLU A 604 -10.04 28.19 15.50
N ASN A 605 -11.22 28.18 14.88
CA ASN A 605 -12.13 29.33 14.75
C ASN A 605 -11.53 30.54 13.99
N ARG A 606 -10.62 30.29 13.05
CA ARG A 606 -9.90 31.29 12.23
C ARG A 606 -10.43 31.43 10.80
N LEU A 607 -11.71 31.08 10.57
CA LEU A 607 -12.33 31.08 9.23
C LEU A 607 -12.17 32.43 8.48
N ILE A 608 -12.35 33.56 9.17
CA ILE A 608 -12.33 34.90 8.57
C ILE A 608 -10.97 35.21 7.91
N GLU A 609 -9.86 34.69 8.45
CA GLU A 609 -8.50 34.86 7.89
C GLU A 609 -8.31 34.16 6.53
N LEU A 610 -9.19 33.22 6.19
CA LEU A 610 -9.15 32.47 4.93
C LEU A 610 -10.01 33.06 3.82
N LEU A 611 -11.10 33.76 4.18
CA LEU A 611 -12.10 34.25 3.24
C LEU A 611 -11.52 35.28 2.27
N ASP A 612 -12.06 35.28 1.05
CA ASP A 612 -11.77 36.33 0.08
C ASP A 612 -12.46 37.64 0.50
N GLN A 613 -11.78 38.78 0.30
CA GLN A 613 -12.26 40.08 0.82
C GLN A 613 -13.66 40.44 0.30
N ILE A 614 -13.97 40.08 -0.95
CA ILE A 614 -15.30 40.32 -1.55
C ILE A 614 -16.41 39.50 -0.86
N VAL A 615 -16.07 38.32 -0.31
CA VAL A 615 -17.02 37.50 0.47
C VAL A 615 -17.28 38.16 1.82
N VAL A 616 -16.24 38.69 2.47
CA VAL A 616 -16.36 39.42 3.75
C VAL A 616 -17.08 40.77 3.58
N ASP A 617 -16.87 41.46 2.46
CA ASP A 617 -17.45 42.79 2.19
C ASP A 617 -18.92 42.74 1.72
N GLU A 618 -19.36 41.64 1.09
CA GLU A 618 -20.69 41.52 0.48
C GLU A 618 -21.63 40.48 1.12
N GLY A 619 -21.11 39.56 1.96
CA GLY A 619 -21.89 38.46 2.53
C GLY A 619 -22.17 38.61 4.02
N ASP A 620 -23.30 38.06 4.47
CA ASP A 620 -23.59 37.96 5.90
C ASP A 620 -22.67 36.92 6.56
N LEU A 621 -22.14 37.24 7.75
CA LEU A 621 -21.24 36.36 8.49
C LEU A 621 -21.93 35.07 8.95
N GLY A 622 -23.24 35.08 9.21
CA GLY A 622 -24.04 33.90 9.49
C GLY A 622 -24.15 33.01 8.26
N GLU A 623 -24.60 33.56 7.12
CA GLU A 623 -24.68 32.83 5.85
C GLU A 623 -23.34 32.20 5.44
N ILE A 624 -22.25 32.96 5.54
CA ILE A 624 -20.89 32.48 5.24
C ILE A 624 -20.50 31.32 6.19
N HIS A 625 -20.85 31.42 7.48
CA HIS A 625 -20.56 30.37 8.45
C HIS A 625 -21.36 29.09 8.19
N GLU A 626 -22.62 29.19 7.76
CA GLU A 626 -23.41 28.03 7.34
C GLU A 626 -22.84 27.35 6.09
N VAL A 627 -22.46 28.12 5.06
CA VAL A 627 -21.79 27.56 3.86
C VAL A 627 -20.46 26.89 4.23
N ALA A 628 -19.68 27.49 5.14
CA ALA A 628 -18.44 26.91 5.64
C ALA A 628 -18.68 25.64 6.49
N ASN A 629 -19.75 25.58 7.26
CA ASN A 629 -20.15 24.39 8.01
C ASN A 629 -20.58 23.26 7.08
N LEU A 630 -21.36 23.54 6.03
CA LEU A 630 -21.71 22.56 5.01
C LEU A 630 -20.47 22.03 4.27
N ALA A 631 -19.53 22.91 3.91
CA ALA A 631 -18.24 22.50 3.35
C ALA A 631 -17.46 21.58 4.31
N ARG A 632 -17.41 21.92 5.61
CA ARG A 632 -16.79 21.10 6.66
C ARG A 632 -17.45 19.72 6.81
N GLN A 633 -18.78 19.62 6.67
CA GLN A 633 -19.50 18.34 6.68
C GLN A 633 -19.17 17.48 5.45
N CYS A 634 -19.11 18.09 4.26
CA CYS A 634 -18.73 17.39 3.02
C CYS A 634 -17.29 16.85 3.07
N LEU A 635 -16.39 17.52 3.79
CA LEU A 635 -14.96 17.20 3.89
C LEU A 635 -14.58 16.24 5.03
N ARG A 636 -15.56 15.61 5.71
CA ARG A 636 -15.27 14.60 6.75
C ARG A 636 -14.50 13.42 6.18
N LEU A 637 -13.61 12.83 7.00
CA LEU A 637 -12.76 11.71 6.58
C LEU A 637 -13.60 10.51 6.15
N HIS A 638 -14.56 10.09 6.99
CA HIS A 638 -15.43 8.95 6.71
C HIS A 638 -16.67 9.35 5.90
N GLY A 639 -16.92 8.64 4.79
CA GLY A 639 -17.99 8.90 3.84
C GLY A 639 -19.39 8.72 4.42
N GLU A 640 -19.55 7.82 5.38
CA GLU A 640 -20.82 7.60 6.11
C GLU A 640 -21.26 8.84 6.90
N GLU A 641 -20.30 9.65 7.38
CA GLU A 641 -20.59 10.89 8.12
C GLU A 641 -20.85 12.09 7.20
N ARG A 642 -20.57 11.98 5.90
CA ARG A 642 -20.83 13.05 4.92
C ARG A 642 -22.32 13.05 4.55
N PRO A 643 -22.95 14.22 4.34
CA PRO A 643 -24.31 14.27 3.79
C PRO A 643 -24.37 13.65 2.39
N THR A 644 -25.56 13.29 1.90
CA THR A 644 -25.78 12.96 0.49
C THR A 644 -25.75 14.23 -0.37
N MET A 645 -25.44 14.13 -1.67
CA MET A 645 -25.53 15.29 -2.58
C MET A 645 -26.95 15.90 -2.65
N LYS A 646 -27.98 15.14 -2.27
CA LYS A 646 -29.37 15.60 -2.16
C LYS A 646 -29.62 16.46 -0.91
N GLU A 647 -28.98 16.17 0.21
CA GLU A 647 -29.06 17.00 1.43
C GLU A 647 -28.24 18.29 1.24
N VAL A 648 -27.01 18.18 0.74
CA VAL A 648 -26.17 19.32 0.34
C VAL A 648 -26.91 20.26 -0.63
N ALA A 649 -27.67 19.69 -1.57
CA ALA A 649 -28.54 20.43 -2.48
C ALA A 649 -29.65 21.23 -1.78
N MET A 650 -30.27 20.67 -0.75
CA MET A 650 -31.36 21.33 -0.01
C MET A 650 -30.83 22.44 0.89
N GLU A 651 -29.71 22.23 1.59
CA GLU A 651 -29.12 23.25 2.46
C GLU A 651 -28.68 24.49 1.67
N LEU A 652 -27.96 24.32 0.54
CA LEU A 652 -27.60 25.43 -0.35
C LEU A 652 -28.81 26.13 -0.99
N LEU A 653 -29.95 25.44 -1.10
CA LEU A 653 -31.21 26.02 -1.58
C LEU A 653 -31.89 26.88 -0.52
N VAL A 654 -31.83 26.48 0.75
CA VAL A 654 -32.36 27.25 1.87
C VAL A 654 -31.55 28.54 2.01
N LEU A 655 -30.22 28.43 2.07
CA LEU A 655 -29.31 29.58 2.17
C LEU A 655 -29.53 30.58 1.03
N GLN A 656 -29.60 30.11 -0.23
CA GLN A 656 -29.89 30.98 -1.38
C GLN A 656 -31.23 31.72 -1.27
N LYS A 657 -32.27 31.12 -0.66
CA LYS A 657 -33.57 31.78 -0.51
C LYS A 657 -33.57 32.88 0.55
N HIS A 658 -32.77 32.73 1.62
CA HIS A 658 -32.62 33.79 2.62
C HIS A 658 -32.02 35.05 2.00
N ALA A 659 -30.93 34.92 1.22
CA ALA A 659 -30.30 36.02 0.49
C ALA A 659 -31.20 36.73 -0.55
N TRP A 660 -32.36 36.17 -0.90
CA TRP A 660 -33.31 36.77 -1.85
C TRP A 660 -34.46 37.53 -1.16
N MET A 661 -34.76 37.25 0.12
CA MET A 661 -35.82 37.97 0.86
C MET A 661 -35.35 39.31 1.43
N GLU A 662 -34.05 39.60 1.44
CA GLU A 662 -33.48 40.86 1.96
C GLU A 662 -33.21 41.93 0.88
N GLN A 663 -33.60 41.70 -0.39
CA GLN A 663 -33.22 42.58 -1.52
C GLN A 663 -34.36 43.23 -2.33
N GLU A 664 -35.63 43.14 -1.92
CA GLU A 664 -36.72 43.92 -2.53
C GLU A 664 -37.34 44.92 -1.54
N PRO A 665 -37.29 46.24 -1.82
CA PRO A 665 -38.25 47.19 -1.26
C PRO A 665 -39.60 47.07 -1.99
N GLU A 666 -40.71 47.30 -1.29
CA GLU A 666 -42.05 47.32 -1.87
C GLU A 666 -42.16 48.37 -3.00
N GLU A 667 -42.42 47.94 -4.24
CA GLU A 667 -43.06 48.79 -5.24
C GLU A 667 -44.46 48.25 -5.59
N THR A 668 -45.46 49.05 -5.24
CA THR A 668 -46.88 48.81 -5.47
C THR A 668 -47.23 48.81 -6.95
N ILE A 669 -47.78 47.71 -7.44
CA ILE A 669 -48.33 47.63 -8.81
C ILE A 669 -49.62 48.46 -8.89
N HIS A 670 -49.52 49.65 -9.48
CA HIS A 670 -50.67 50.42 -9.94
C HIS A 670 -51.26 49.79 -11.21
N LEU A 671 -52.53 49.36 -11.15
CA LEU A 671 -53.37 49.13 -12.34
C LEU A 671 -53.98 50.45 -12.79
N PRO A 672 -53.93 50.75 -14.10
CA PRO A 672 -55.15 51.21 -14.76
C PRO A 672 -55.32 50.78 -16.24
N GLY A 673 -56.55 50.42 -16.61
CA GLY A 673 -57.12 50.81 -17.91
C GLY A 673 -57.27 49.73 -18.99
N GLU A 674 -58.52 49.29 -19.21
CA GLU A 674 -58.94 48.58 -20.42
C GLU A 674 -58.91 49.49 -21.66
N ILE A 675 -58.73 48.89 -22.85
CA ILE A 675 -59.39 49.33 -24.10
C ILE A 675 -59.94 48.08 -24.78
N SER A 676 -61.17 48.17 -25.30
CA SER A 676 -61.95 47.06 -25.84
C SER A 676 -62.35 47.24 -27.32
N LEU A 677 -62.82 46.14 -27.93
CA LEU A 677 -63.54 46.02 -29.23
C LEU A 677 -62.70 46.05 -30.53
N PRO A 678 -63.19 45.45 -31.66
CA PRO A 678 -64.51 44.80 -31.87
C PRO A 678 -64.48 43.32 -32.35
N THR A 679 -65.70 42.82 -32.62
CA THR A 679 -66.18 41.44 -32.78
C THR A 679 -66.23 40.87 -34.22
N HIS A 680 -66.25 39.52 -34.33
CA HIS A 680 -67.14 38.68 -35.17
C HIS A 680 -67.17 37.27 -34.51
N GLU A 681 -68.31 36.65 -34.18
CA GLU A 681 -69.17 35.79 -35.05
C GLU A 681 -68.40 34.61 -35.68
N THR A 682 -68.82 33.34 -35.64
CA THR A 682 -70.00 32.64 -35.06
C THR A 682 -69.52 31.39 -34.27
N ASP A 683 -70.33 30.62 -33.55
CA ASP A 683 -71.79 30.63 -33.31
C ASP A 683 -72.08 30.71 -31.79
#